data_AF-E0NQH3-F1
#
_entry.id   AF-E0NQH3-F1
#
_cell.length_a   1.000
_cell.length_b   1.000
_cell.length_c   1.000
_cell.angle_alpha   90.00
_cell.angle_beta   90.00
_cell.angle_gamma   90.00
#
_symmetry.space_group_name_H-M   'P 1'
#
loop_
_entity.id
_entity.type
_entity.pdbx_description
1 polymer ?
#
loop_
_entity_poly.entity_id
_entity_poly.type
_entity_poly.pdbx_seq_one_letter_code
_entity_poly.pdbx_strand_id
1 'polypeptide(L)'
;MDKQLQHARQLILNRELLKALRVLRAFIDRHPYLPSDSRLDDVERDYHLMLDFLSKGYDDPKRNEIYDQLLRRLFRYVSDIELTLMIRDRPVYASAHAHRTQYRLQSAEIKQRLEDFVSETALLSIEPEETRREKSIRLYTEHMEYVGLLFEDMWLSGQWSNEHALLIENLLLSPTIDSIDVRILISAISLAAMNVFDICKFRTLVNIYMKATDEHIRQRALVGWVFALDDTIDLFPEQAETVARLCESDNTCRELLELQMQIMFCTDAEHDNEKIQKDIIPNLIKNNNLNITRFGITEKEEDPMQDIIDPGASDRAMEEMEQSLNKMMDMQKAGSDIYFGGFSQMKRFAFFYALSNWFTPFYAEHPGIAHVYDKLGNSRLLHNLLSMGPFCDSDKYSFTLALASIIERIPENLREMMNSEEAFGNFVPQETMQKPAYIRRMYLQDLYRFFRLFQSKEAFANPFEQFFFANSLFAHTQLTNHAYKLGNFLLKRKQMPELTDLLIVFANEEHPEWNRLQAYCDMTEGNYRAAVNHYEKAYRTTADNPQSLSQLARACFLAEDFDAACRHYETLHRLFPQEKRYTQNYVLSLLKLERYEEAVSLLFKLDYEHPDDSNVKRILAWGLLLQGRLSQTETEYEKLLALPSHSSADYLNAGYCQWFTGHVSEAVNLFAEFVTTSNQAENNHGTPIMLKDEFEKDNTLFRRHGITETDMQLMLDLVDLKLFSAS
;
A
#
# COMPACT_ATOMS: atom_id res chain seq x y z
N MET A 1 16.04 17.94 5.87
CA MET A 1 15.66 19.18 6.59
C MET A 1 16.70 19.43 7.67
N ASP A 2 17.01 20.68 8.01
CA ASP A 2 17.98 20.98 9.07
C ASP A 2 17.45 20.50 10.43
N LYS A 3 18.28 19.76 11.18
CA LYS A 3 17.89 19.18 12.47
C LYS A 3 17.45 20.25 13.49
N GLN A 4 18.00 21.46 13.43
CA GLN A 4 17.65 22.54 14.35
C GLN A 4 16.26 23.12 14.06
N LEU A 5 15.87 23.23 12.78
CA LEU A 5 14.52 23.67 12.40
C LEU A 5 13.47 22.61 12.71
N GLN A 6 13.77 21.33 12.44
CA GLN A 6 12.91 20.23 12.88
C GLN A 6 12.68 20.25 14.39
N HIS A 7 13.75 20.48 15.16
CA HIS A 7 13.64 20.61 16.60
C HIS A 7 12.79 21.82 17.01
N ALA A 8 12.97 22.97 16.37
CA ALA A 8 12.14 24.15 16.61
C ALA A 8 10.66 23.88 16.30
N ARG A 9 10.36 23.23 15.17
CA ARG A 9 8.99 22.83 14.80
C ARG A 9 8.38 21.91 15.85
N GLN A 10 9.11 20.88 16.31
CA GLN A 10 8.63 19.99 17.36
C GLN A 10 8.35 20.73 18.68
N LEU A 11 9.20 21.68 19.07
CA LEU A 11 8.97 22.50 20.25
C LEU A 11 7.70 23.34 20.13
N ILE A 12 7.40 23.87 18.93
CA ILE A 12 6.16 24.61 18.66
C ILE A 12 4.95 23.69 18.79
N LEU A 13 5.00 22.48 18.21
CA LEU A 13 3.92 21.49 18.31
C LEU A 13 3.69 21.06 19.76
N ASN A 14 4.76 20.89 20.54
CA ASN A 14 4.70 20.63 21.97
C ASN A 14 4.32 21.87 22.81
N ARG A 15 3.97 23.00 22.16
CA ARG A 15 3.56 24.26 22.79
C ARG A 15 4.63 24.88 23.70
N GLU A 16 5.92 24.63 23.43
CA GLU A 16 7.07 25.13 24.19
C GLU A 16 7.67 26.42 23.58
N LEU A 17 6.89 27.51 23.55
CA LEU A 17 7.18 28.73 22.76
C LEU A 17 8.56 29.36 23.07
N LEU A 18 8.92 29.55 24.34
CA LEU A 18 10.19 30.18 24.72
C LEU A 18 11.42 29.40 24.22
N LYS A 19 11.37 28.06 24.32
CA LYS A 19 12.46 27.19 23.86
C LYS A 19 12.56 27.26 22.34
N ALA A 20 11.42 27.22 21.64
CA ALA A 20 11.38 27.37 20.18
C ALA A 20 11.99 28.70 19.73
N LEU A 21 11.61 29.83 20.36
CA LEU A 21 12.18 31.15 20.07
C LEU A 21 13.71 31.19 20.22
N ARG A 22 14.24 30.61 21.31
CA ARG A 22 15.70 30.56 21.54
C ARG A 22 16.43 29.74 20.49
N VAL A 23 15.89 28.57 20.12
CA VAL A 23 16.47 27.72 19.07
C VAL A 23 16.47 28.45 17.73
N LEU A 24 15.37 29.12 17.39
CA LEU A 24 15.24 29.86 16.14
C LEU A 24 16.16 31.07 16.06
N ARG A 25 16.30 31.84 17.15
CA ARG A 25 17.25 32.96 17.19
C ARG A 25 18.68 32.48 16.97
N ALA A 26 19.09 31.45 17.71
CA ALA A 26 20.42 30.85 17.54
C ALA A 26 20.64 30.30 16.12
N PHE A 27 19.59 29.79 15.49
CA PHE A 27 19.62 29.34 14.10
C PHE A 27 19.81 30.51 13.12
N ILE A 28 19.04 31.59 13.27
CA ILE A 28 19.10 32.76 12.37
C ILE A 28 20.44 33.49 12.51
N ASP A 29 20.96 33.64 13.72
CA ASP A 29 22.25 34.28 13.98
C ASP A 29 23.41 33.54 13.28
N ARG A 30 23.29 32.23 13.11
CA ARG A 30 24.26 31.39 12.37
C ARG A 30 24.08 31.43 10.86
N HIS A 31 22.97 31.99 10.38
CA HIS A 31 22.55 31.95 8.98
C HIS A 31 22.22 33.37 8.46
N PRO A 32 23.22 34.26 8.35
CA PRO A 32 23.03 35.67 8.02
C PRO A 32 22.54 35.94 6.58
N TYR A 33 22.51 34.91 5.72
CA TYR A 33 21.95 34.99 4.37
C TYR A 33 20.41 34.87 4.36
N LEU A 34 19.78 34.48 5.48
CA LEU A 34 18.33 34.49 5.60
C LEU A 34 17.82 35.94 5.58
N PRO A 35 16.62 36.19 5.03
CA PRO A 35 16.04 37.53 5.04
C PRO A 35 15.94 38.07 6.47
N SER A 36 16.39 39.31 6.68
CA SER A 36 16.15 40.01 7.94
C SER A 36 14.65 40.25 8.08
N ASP A 37 14.01 39.57 9.02
CA ASP A 37 12.55 39.55 9.17
C ASP A 37 12.19 39.91 10.61
N SER A 38 11.35 40.95 10.79
CA SER A 38 10.90 41.41 12.09
C SER A 38 9.89 40.46 12.75
N ARG A 39 9.32 39.50 12.00
CA ARG A 39 8.27 38.60 12.51
C ARG A 39 8.71 37.83 13.76
N LEU A 40 9.97 37.40 13.84
CA LEU A 40 10.50 36.74 15.03
C LEU A 40 10.57 37.70 16.22
N ASP A 41 11.09 38.90 16.00
CA ASP A 41 11.20 39.94 17.03
C ASP A 41 9.81 40.35 17.55
N ASP A 42 8.81 40.39 16.66
CA ASP A 42 7.42 40.68 17.01
C ASP A 42 6.83 39.59 17.91
N VAL A 43 6.99 38.31 17.57
CA VAL A 43 6.52 37.20 18.40
C VAL A 43 7.26 37.16 19.74
N GLU A 44 8.57 37.39 19.73
CA GLU A 44 9.39 37.44 20.94
C GLU A 44 8.92 38.57 21.87
N ARG A 45 8.72 39.78 21.34
CA ARG A 45 8.23 40.94 22.09
C ARG A 45 6.83 40.71 22.66
N ASP A 46 5.90 40.22 21.86
CA ASP A 46 4.52 39.95 22.29
C ASP A 46 4.47 38.88 23.39
N TYR A 47 5.32 37.85 23.28
CA TYR A 47 5.44 36.82 24.32
C TYR A 47 6.04 37.38 25.62
N HIS A 48 7.07 38.24 25.54
CA HIS A 48 7.63 38.90 26.72
C HIS A 48 6.62 39.83 27.40
N LEU A 49 5.79 40.55 26.63
CA LEU A 49 4.69 41.34 27.18
C LEU A 49 3.71 40.44 27.93
N MET A 50 3.32 39.30 27.36
CA MET A 50 2.42 38.34 28.03
C MET A 50 3.02 37.82 29.34
N LEU A 51 4.33 37.52 29.38
CA LEU A 51 5.04 37.13 30.61
C LEU A 51 5.08 38.26 31.65
N ASP A 52 5.30 39.51 31.23
CA ASP A 52 5.30 40.68 32.11
C ASP A 52 3.92 40.91 32.75
N PHE A 53 2.84 40.86 31.97
CA PHE A 53 1.47 40.94 32.48
C PHE A 53 1.17 39.82 33.48
N LEU A 54 1.57 38.58 33.17
CA LEU A 54 1.40 37.44 34.08
C LEU A 54 2.18 37.64 35.38
N SER A 55 3.43 38.12 35.31
CA SER A 55 4.29 38.36 36.48
C SER A 55 3.73 39.44 37.42
N LYS A 56 2.97 40.39 36.87
CA LYS A 56 2.28 41.46 37.61
C LYS A 56 0.92 41.02 38.18
N GLY A 57 0.51 39.78 37.96
CA GLY A 57 -0.73 39.21 38.49
C GLY A 57 -2.00 39.65 37.75
N TYR A 58 -1.89 40.17 36.53
CA TYR A 58 -3.06 40.48 35.71
C TYR A 58 -3.72 39.21 35.20
N ASP A 59 -5.03 39.08 35.43
CA ASP A 59 -5.84 38.02 34.85
C ASP A 59 -6.36 38.45 33.48
N ASP A 60 -5.95 37.74 32.43
CA ASP A 60 -6.37 38.01 31.05
C ASP A 60 -7.16 36.78 30.55
N PRO A 61 -8.49 36.91 30.35
CA PRO A 61 -9.32 35.81 29.89
C PRO A 61 -8.94 35.33 28.48
N LYS A 62 -8.22 36.13 27.69
CA LYS A 62 -7.79 35.80 26.33
C LYS A 62 -6.36 35.27 26.25
N ARG A 63 -5.68 35.05 27.39
CA ARG A 63 -4.28 34.61 27.43
C ARG A 63 -4.01 33.37 26.57
N ASN A 64 -4.91 32.38 26.61
CA ASN A 64 -4.78 31.16 25.81
C ASN A 64 -4.86 31.44 24.31
N GLU A 65 -5.84 32.24 23.88
CA GLU A 65 -6.01 32.64 22.47
C GLU A 65 -4.77 33.39 21.95
N ILE A 66 -4.21 34.29 22.76
CA ILE A 66 -3.00 35.04 22.41
C ILE A 66 -1.81 34.08 22.27
N TYR A 67 -1.66 33.13 23.21
CA TYR A 67 -0.57 32.15 23.15
C TYR A 67 -0.65 31.27 21.90
N ASP A 68 -1.86 30.80 21.55
CA ASP A 68 -2.10 30.03 20.32
C ASP A 68 -1.78 30.84 19.07
N GLN A 69 -2.14 32.12 19.04
CA GLN A 69 -1.79 33.02 17.94
C GLN A 69 -0.28 33.19 17.80
N LEU A 70 0.46 33.31 18.91
CA LEU A 70 1.92 33.39 18.89
C LEU A 70 2.57 32.10 18.37
N LEU A 71 2.08 30.93 18.81
CA LEU A 71 2.53 29.64 18.29
C LEU A 71 2.27 29.51 16.79
N ARG A 72 1.07 29.87 16.30
CA ARG A 72 0.71 29.84 14.87
C ARG A 72 1.57 30.81 14.05
N ARG A 73 1.82 32.03 14.55
CA ARG A 73 2.71 33.00 13.89
C ARG A 73 4.13 32.47 13.81
N LEU A 74 4.64 31.85 14.88
CA LEU A 74 5.97 31.26 14.88
C LEU A 74 6.05 30.06 13.94
N PHE A 75 5.04 29.19 13.92
CA PHE A 75 4.97 28.06 12.99
C PHE A 75 5.05 28.55 11.53
N ARG A 76 4.23 29.53 11.15
CA ARG A 76 4.25 30.11 9.81
C ARG A 76 5.63 30.68 9.45
N TYR A 77 6.28 31.34 10.40
CA TYR A 77 7.62 31.87 10.22
C TYR A 77 8.66 30.76 9.98
N VAL A 78 8.63 29.67 10.77
CA VAL A 78 9.49 28.51 10.57
C VAL A 78 9.28 27.87 9.20
N SER A 79 8.01 27.69 8.79
CA SER A 79 7.68 27.13 7.47
C SER A 79 8.21 27.98 6.30
N ASP A 80 8.18 29.31 6.42
CA ASP A 80 8.76 30.20 5.39
C ASP A 80 10.30 30.12 5.35
N ILE A 81 10.95 29.94 6.51
CA ILE A 81 12.41 29.67 6.56
C ILE A 81 12.72 28.33 5.92
N GLU A 82 11.94 27.28 6.22
CA GLU A 82 12.09 25.96 5.60
C GLU A 82 12.03 26.04 4.08
N LEU A 83 11.04 26.77 3.53
CA LEU A 83 10.93 27.02 2.09
C LEU A 83 12.15 27.79 1.56
N THR A 84 12.61 28.81 2.26
CA THR A 84 13.79 29.61 1.86
C THR A 84 15.05 28.73 1.77
N LEU A 85 15.23 27.81 2.72
CA LEU A 85 16.33 26.85 2.70
C LEU A 85 16.17 25.83 1.59
N MET A 86 14.95 25.36 1.32
CA MET A 86 14.67 24.49 0.18
C MET A 86 15.03 25.17 -1.15
N ILE A 87 14.69 26.45 -1.31
CA ILE A 87 15.07 27.27 -2.48
C ILE A 87 16.58 27.38 -2.62
N ARG A 88 17.32 27.53 -1.53
CA ARG A 88 18.78 27.64 -1.56
C ARG A 88 19.46 26.29 -1.82
N ASP A 89 19.03 25.25 -1.12
CA ASP A 89 19.76 23.98 -1.02
C ASP A 89 19.39 22.98 -2.10
N ARG A 90 18.20 23.12 -2.72
CA ARG A 90 17.69 22.20 -3.75
C ARG A 90 17.77 22.85 -5.13
N PRO A 91 18.56 22.31 -6.08
CA PRO A 91 18.75 22.91 -7.39
C PRO A 91 17.46 23.21 -8.18
N VAL A 92 16.45 22.33 -8.10
CA VAL A 92 15.17 22.53 -8.81
C VAL A 92 14.38 23.69 -8.23
N TYR A 93 14.38 23.85 -6.90
CA TYR A 93 13.74 25.00 -6.27
C TYR A 93 14.49 26.30 -6.60
N ALA A 94 15.83 26.26 -6.59
CA ALA A 94 16.67 27.41 -6.96
C ALA A 94 16.40 27.87 -8.40
N SER A 95 16.34 26.92 -9.35
CA SER A 95 16.09 27.20 -10.76
C SER A 95 14.71 27.81 -10.99
N ALA A 96 13.67 27.22 -10.40
CA ALA A 96 12.31 27.74 -10.51
C ALA A 96 12.16 29.11 -9.83
N HIS A 97 12.83 29.33 -8.69
CA HIS A 97 12.84 30.64 -8.04
C HIS A 97 13.51 31.70 -8.92
N ALA A 98 14.66 31.39 -9.52
CA ALA A 98 15.37 32.30 -10.41
C ALA A 98 14.52 32.64 -11.64
N HIS A 99 13.85 31.66 -12.24
CA HIS A 99 12.95 31.87 -13.37
C HIS A 99 11.79 32.78 -12.97
N ARG A 100 11.05 32.45 -11.90
CA ARG A 100 9.97 33.28 -11.36
C ARG A 100 10.40 34.73 -11.09
N THR A 101 11.57 34.97 -10.50
CA THR A 101 12.00 36.35 -10.17
C THR A 101 12.23 37.25 -11.38
N GLN A 102 12.44 36.68 -12.57
CA GLN A 102 12.55 37.44 -13.81
C GLN A 102 11.20 37.98 -14.28
N TYR A 103 10.09 37.36 -13.86
CA TYR A 103 8.73 37.67 -14.29
C TYR A 103 7.90 38.15 -13.11
N ARG A 104 7.52 39.44 -13.13
CA ARG A 104 6.69 40.01 -12.07
C ARG A 104 5.21 39.73 -12.35
N LEU A 105 4.66 38.72 -11.68
CA LEU A 105 3.23 38.42 -11.71
C LEU A 105 2.43 39.48 -10.92
N GLN A 106 1.36 40.00 -11.51
CA GLN A 106 0.43 40.90 -10.83
C GLN A 106 -0.88 40.16 -10.55
N SER A 107 -1.24 39.99 -9.28
CA SER A 107 -2.41 39.20 -8.87
C SER A 107 -3.73 39.66 -9.49
N ALA A 108 -3.86 40.96 -9.80
CA ALA A 108 -5.05 41.53 -10.43
C ALA A 108 -5.19 41.15 -11.92
N GLU A 109 -4.09 40.85 -12.61
CA GLU A 109 -4.07 40.53 -14.04
C GLU A 109 -4.17 39.03 -14.33
N ILE A 110 -3.94 38.18 -13.31
CA ILE A 110 -3.91 36.71 -13.50
C ILE A 110 -5.21 36.20 -14.10
N LYS A 111 -6.35 36.59 -13.51
CA LYS A 111 -7.66 36.18 -13.97
C LYS A 111 -7.90 36.62 -15.42
N GLN A 112 -7.63 37.89 -15.70
CA GLN A 112 -7.84 38.45 -17.03
C GLN A 112 -7.03 37.71 -18.10
N ARG A 113 -5.74 37.46 -17.87
CA ARG A 113 -4.90 36.74 -18.83
C ARG A 113 -5.38 35.31 -19.13
N LEU A 114 -5.87 34.60 -18.11
CA LEU A 114 -6.41 33.26 -18.30
C LEU A 114 -7.74 33.29 -19.07
N GLU A 115 -8.59 34.30 -18.85
CA GLU A 115 -9.84 34.50 -19.61
C GLU A 115 -9.58 34.96 -21.05
N ASP A 116 -8.55 35.79 -21.25
CA ASP A 116 -8.11 36.25 -22.57
C ASP A 116 -7.67 35.04 -23.43
N PHE A 117 -6.93 34.08 -22.85
CA PHE A 117 -6.55 32.85 -23.56
C PHE A 117 -7.76 32.05 -24.05
N VAL A 118 -8.78 31.85 -23.21
CA VAL A 118 -10.02 31.15 -23.62
C VAL A 118 -10.73 31.91 -24.76
N SER A 119 -10.78 33.23 -24.64
CA SER A 119 -11.40 34.12 -25.64
C SER A 119 -10.64 34.08 -26.98
N GLU A 120 -9.31 34.17 -26.95
CA GLU A 120 -8.46 34.12 -28.13
C GLU A 120 -8.48 32.74 -28.80
N THR A 121 -8.53 31.67 -28.00
CA THR A 121 -8.68 30.30 -28.50
C THR A 121 -10.01 30.12 -29.24
N ALA A 122 -11.10 30.71 -28.74
CA ALA A 122 -12.38 30.73 -29.45
C ALA A 122 -12.30 31.51 -30.78
N LEU A 123 -11.58 32.63 -30.82
CA LEU A 123 -11.38 33.44 -32.02
C LEU A 123 -10.54 32.74 -33.11
N LEU A 124 -9.64 31.80 -32.74
CA LEU A 124 -8.87 31.01 -33.72
C LEU A 124 -9.77 30.26 -34.71
N SER A 125 -10.99 29.87 -34.32
CA SER A 125 -11.95 29.20 -35.21
C SER A 125 -12.40 30.06 -36.39
N ILE A 126 -12.28 31.39 -36.27
CA ILE A 126 -12.74 32.39 -37.26
C ILE A 126 -11.60 32.81 -38.20
N GLU A 127 -10.34 32.58 -37.83
CA GLU A 127 -9.16 32.95 -38.59
C GLU A 127 -8.99 32.11 -39.87
N PRO A 128 -8.42 32.67 -40.97
CA PRO A 128 -8.08 31.91 -42.18
C PRO A 128 -7.16 30.72 -41.89
N GLU A 129 -7.34 29.59 -42.59
CA GLU A 129 -6.57 28.35 -42.32
C GLU A 129 -5.04 28.54 -42.39
N GLU A 130 -4.56 29.39 -43.30
CA GLU A 130 -3.12 29.68 -43.46
C GLU A 130 -2.51 30.36 -42.23
N THR A 131 -3.21 31.31 -41.61
CA THR A 131 -2.72 32.07 -40.45
C THR A 131 -3.11 31.44 -39.11
N ARG A 132 -4.17 30.63 -39.09
CA ARG A 132 -4.68 29.96 -37.89
C ARG A 132 -3.62 29.10 -37.21
N ARG A 133 -2.82 28.38 -38.00
CA ARG A 133 -1.80 27.46 -37.48
C ARG A 133 -0.68 28.18 -36.73
N GLU A 134 -0.08 29.19 -37.36
CA GLU A 134 1.00 29.96 -36.76
C GLU A 134 0.52 30.71 -35.51
N LYS A 135 -0.69 31.30 -35.56
CA LYS A 135 -1.32 31.96 -34.42
C LYS A 135 -1.60 30.98 -33.28
N SER A 136 -2.12 29.78 -33.58
CA SER A 136 -2.40 28.74 -32.58
C SER A 136 -1.12 28.31 -31.86
N ILE A 137 -0.06 27.95 -32.60
CA ILE A 137 1.22 27.54 -31.99
C ILE A 137 1.77 28.63 -31.08
N ARG A 138 1.72 29.89 -31.55
CA ARG A 138 2.18 31.03 -30.76
C ARG A 138 1.35 31.22 -29.48
N LEU A 139 0.02 31.21 -29.61
CA LEU A 139 -0.92 31.39 -28.49
C LEU A 139 -0.68 30.33 -27.41
N TYR A 140 -0.68 29.04 -27.79
CA TYR A 140 -0.47 27.95 -26.84
C TYR A 140 0.95 27.96 -26.23
N THR A 141 1.96 28.44 -26.95
CA THR A 141 3.33 28.56 -26.41
C THR A 141 3.39 29.66 -25.36
N GLU A 142 2.92 30.86 -25.68
CA GLU A 142 2.89 32.00 -24.73
C GLU A 142 2.04 31.67 -23.50
N HIS A 143 0.91 30.99 -23.68
CA HIS A 143 0.05 30.54 -22.58
C HIS A 143 0.72 29.48 -21.71
N MET A 144 1.35 28.46 -22.30
CA MET A 144 2.00 27.39 -21.53
C MET A 144 3.19 27.92 -20.72
N GLU A 145 3.96 28.87 -21.25
CA GLU A 145 5.01 29.57 -20.50
C GLU A 145 4.41 30.34 -19.31
N TYR A 146 3.29 31.04 -19.52
CA TYR A 146 2.60 31.78 -18.48
C TYR A 146 2.02 30.88 -17.39
N VAL A 147 1.36 29.78 -17.74
CA VAL A 147 0.85 28.78 -16.78
C VAL A 147 2.00 28.09 -16.04
N GLY A 148 3.14 27.85 -16.71
CA GLY A 148 4.37 27.37 -16.07
C GLY A 148 4.89 28.33 -14.99
N LEU A 149 4.88 29.64 -15.26
CA LEU A 149 5.24 30.66 -14.27
C LEU A 149 4.25 30.71 -13.10
N LEU A 150 2.94 30.60 -13.36
CA LEU A 150 1.93 30.53 -12.30
C LEU A 150 2.08 29.27 -11.44
N PHE A 151 2.41 28.13 -12.06
CA PHE A 151 2.71 26.89 -11.36
C PHE A 151 3.89 27.08 -10.40
N GLU A 152 5.00 27.65 -10.87
CA GLU A 152 6.18 27.92 -10.05
C GLU A 152 5.91 28.94 -8.93
N ASP A 153 5.10 29.97 -9.20
CA ASP A 153 4.68 30.97 -8.22
C ASP A 153 3.83 30.36 -7.09
N MET A 154 2.85 29.53 -7.44
CA MET A 154 2.02 28.82 -6.47
C MET A 154 2.81 27.78 -5.68
N TRP A 155 3.67 27.01 -6.35
CA TRP A 155 4.51 25.99 -5.72
C TRP A 155 5.50 26.60 -4.73
N LEU A 156 6.16 27.70 -5.10
CA LEU A 156 7.15 28.41 -4.28
C LEU A 156 6.54 29.55 -3.46
N SER A 157 5.23 29.53 -3.22
CA SER A 157 4.57 30.52 -2.38
C SER A 157 4.76 30.16 -0.89
N GLY A 158 5.12 31.16 -0.10
CA GLY A 158 5.18 31.04 1.36
C GLY A 158 3.80 30.85 1.99
N GLN A 159 3.69 31.07 3.29
CA GLN A 159 2.44 30.86 4.03
C GLN A 159 1.33 31.85 3.62
N TRP A 160 0.17 31.33 3.19
CA TRP A 160 -0.93 32.13 2.64
C TRP A 160 -1.73 32.86 3.72
N SER A 161 -2.24 34.04 3.36
CA SER A 161 -3.28 34.72 4.14
C SER A 161 -4.66 34.19 3.75
N ASN A 162 -5.65 34.41 4.62
CA ASN A 162 -7.05 34.07 4.31
C ASN A 162 -7.56 34.79 3.05
N GLU A 163 -7.13 36.04 2.84
CA GLU A 163 -7.51 36.85 1.66
C GLU A 163 -6.93 36.27 0.37
N HIS A 164 -5.65 35.87 0.39
CA HIS A 164 -5.01 35.27 -0.78
C HIS A 164 -5.64 33.90 -1.11
N ALA A 165 -5.90 33.09 -0.09
CA ALA A 165 -6.57 31.80 -0.25
C ALA A 165 -7.95 31.94 -0.90
N LEU A 166 -8.74 32.95 -0.49
CA LEU A 166 -10.05 33.24 -1.07
C LEU A 166 -9.95 33.73 -2.53
N LEU A 167 -8.94 34.54 -2.84
CA LEU A 167 -8.70 35.02 -4.21
C LEU A 167 -8.37 33.84 -5.15
N ILE A 168 -7.49 32.94 -4.72
CA ILE A 168 -7.15 31.74 -5.51
C ILE A 168 -8.34 30.77 -5.61
N GLU A 169 -9.10 30.59 -4.53
CA GLU A 169 -10.31 29.77 -4.57
C GLU A 169 -11.32 30.29 -5.61
N ASN A 170 -11.60 31.59 -5.62
CA ASN A 170 -12.51 32.21 -6.58
C ASN A 170 -11.97 32.14 -8.02
N LEU A 171 -10.65 32.20 -8.20
CA LEU A 171 -10.01 32.02 -9.50
C LEU A 171 -10.25 30.59 -10.01
N LEU A 172 -9.86 29.58 -9.23
CA LEU A 172 -9.88 28.17 -9.64
C LEU A 172 -11.30 27.57 -9.75
N LEU A 173 -12.29 28.17 -9.10
CA LEU A 173 -13.70 27.79 -9.26
C LEU A 173 -14.42 28.55 -10.39
N SER A 174 -13.74 29.49 -11.05
CA SER A 174 -14.34 30.29 -12.12
C SER A 174 -14.54 29.43 -13.37
N PRO A 175 -15.77 29.34 -13.92
CA PRO A 175 -16.04 28.55 -15.12
C PRO A 175 -15.50 29.19 -16.42
N THR A 176 -14.97 30.41 -16.32
CA THR A 176 -14.37 31.18 -17.42
C THR A 176 -12.91 30.82 -17.69
N ILE A 177 -12.28 30.05 -16.80
CA ILE A 177 -10.90 29.61 -16.91
C ILE A 177 -10.87 28.19 -17.47
N ASP A 178 -9.89 27.91 -18.31
CA ASP A 178 -9.70 26.58 -18.88
C ASP A 178 -9.46 25.51 -17.79
N SER A 179 -10.10 24.35 -17.93
CA SER A 179 -10.02 23.26 -16.95
C SER A 179 -8.60 22.69 -16.83
N ILE A 180 -7.82 22.68 -17.91
CA ILE A 180 -6.43 22.21 -17.93
C ILE A 180 -5.57 23.10 -17.03
N ASP A 181 -5.71 24.41 -17.14
CA ASP A 181 -4.99 25.39 -16.32
C ASP A 181 -5.30 25.19 -14.84
N VAL A 182 -6.60 25.10 -14.49
CA VAL A 182 -7.04 24.89 -13.11
C VAL A 182 -6.44 23.61 -12.54
N ARG A 183 -6.46 22.51 -13.31
CA ARG A 183 -5.85 21.25 -12.89
C ARG A 183 -4.36 21.42 -12.63
N ILE A 184 -3.59 22.06 -13.51
CA ILE A 184 -2.14 22.27 -13.32
C ILE A 184 -1.88 23.07 -12.04
N LEU A 185 -2.63 24.15 -11.82
CA LEU A 185 -2.48 25.00 -10.63
C LEU A 185 -2.86 24.29 -9.33
N ILE A 186 -3.89 23.44 -9.33
CA ILE A 186 -4.21 22.59 -8.16
C ILE A 186 -3.03 21.68 -7.82
N SER A 187 -2.37 21.08 -8.81
CA SER A 187 -1.17 20.28 -8.56
C SER A 187 -0.01 21.08 -7.98
N ALA A 188 0.15 22.35 -8.39
CA ALA A 188 1.14 23.24 -7.79
C ALA A 188 0.87 23.49 -6.30
N ILE A 189 -0.40 23.76 -5.95
CA ILE A 189 -0.84 24.00 -4.57
C ILE A 189 -0.66 22.73 -3.73
N SER A 190 -1.03 21.57 -4.27
CA SER A 190 -0.82 20.27 -3.62
C SER A 190 0.65 20.00 -3.35
N LEU A 191 1.51 20.24 -4.35
CA LEU A 191 2.96 20.04 -4.24
C LEU A 191 3.57 20.99 -3.19
N ALA A 192 3.10 22.24 -3.12
CA ALA A 192 3.50 23.20 -2.09
C ALA A 192 3.10 22.71 -0.69
N ALA A 193 1.81 22.41 -0.50
CA ALA A 193 1.24 22.10 0.81
C ALA A 193 1.77 20.77 1.39
N MET A 194 2.05 19.78 0.53
CA MET A 194 2.65 18.51 0.94
C MET A 194 4.11 18.65 1.38
N ASN A 195 4.88 19.56 0.76
CA ASN A 195 6.30 19.75 1.11
C ASN A 195 6.48 20.70 2.32
N VAL A 196 5.65 21.73 2.42
CA VAL A 196 5.62 22.67 3.54
C VAL A 196 4.15 22.96 3.88
N PHE A 197 3.69 22.40 5.00
CA PHE A 197 2.29 22.49 5.40
C PHE A 197 1.81 23.94 5.55
N ASP A 198 0.60 24.20 5.07
CA ASP A 198 -0.09 25.49 5.14
C ASP A 198 -1.60 25.26 5.23
N ILE A 199 -2.19 25.66 6.36
CA ILE A 199 -3.63 25.47 6.63
C ILE A 199 -4.53 26.18 5.60
N CYS A 200 -4.09 27.31 5.04
CA CYS A 200 -4.86 28.03 4.04
C CYS A 200 -4.83 27.31 2.70
N LYS A 201 -3.66 26.78 2.27
CA LYS A 201 -3.56 25.96 1.05
C LYS A 201 -4.39 24.67 1.18
N PHE A 202 -4.29 23.98 2.32
CA PHE A 202 -5.09 22.81 2.64
C PHE A 202 -6.60 23.12 2.50
N ARG A 203 -7.07 24.20 3.14
CA ARG A 203 -8.48 24.59 3.07
C ARG A 203 -8.91 24.98 1.66
N THR A 204 -8.05 25.65 0.88
CA THR A 204 -8.35 25.95 -0.53
C THR A 204 -8.55 24.66 -1.33
N LEU A 205 -7.68 23.65 -1.17
CA LEU A 205 -7.84 22.35 -1.82
C LEU A 205 -9.14 21.65 -1.41
N VAL A 206 -9.48 21.66 -0.11
CA VAL A 206 -10.76 21.12 0.38
C VAL A 206 -11.96 21.86 -0.21
N ASN A 207 -11.93 23.20 -0.24
CA ASN A 207 -13.02 24.01 -0.77
C ASN A 207 -13.22 23.76 -2.27
N ILE A 208 -12.14 23.61 -3.04
CA ILE A 208 -12.21 23.25 -4.45
C ILE A 208 -12.84 21.86 -4.62
N TYR A 209 -12.42 20.86 -3.82
CA TYR A 209 -13.04 19.53 -3.82
C TYR A 209 -14.55 19.60 -3.56
N MET A 210 -14.98 20.43 -2.60
CA MET A 210 -16.40 20.53 -2.23
C MET A 210 -17.26 21.32 -3.21
N LYS A 211 -16.69 22.30 -3.92
CA LYS A 211 -17.45 23.27 -4.73
C LYS A 211 -17.31 23.08 -6.24
N ALA A 212 -16.26 22.40 -6.70
CA ALA A 212 -16.04 22.21 -8.13
C ALA A 212 -17.12 21.34 -8.77
N THR A 213 -17.59 21.76 -9.96
CA THR A 213 -18.55 21.00 -10.77
C THR A 213 -17.88 20.00 -11.69
N ASP A 214 -16.64 20.28 -12.11
CA ASP A 214 -15.82 19.39 -12.94
C ASP A 214 -15.21 18.27 -12.07
N GLU A 215 -15.46 17.03 -12.46
CA GLU A 215 -14.97 15.84 -11.78
C GLU A 215 -13.44 15.74 -11.79
N HIS A 216 -12.77 16.15 -12.87
CA HIS A 216 -11.32 16.15 -12.96
C HIS A 216 -10.68 17.13 -11.97
N ILE A 217 -11.30 18.30 -11.80
CA ILE A 217 -10.88 19.30 -10.82
C ILE A 217 -11.12 18.75 -9.40
N ARG A 218 -12.31 18.19 -9.15
CA ARG A 218 -12.67 17.63 -7.84
C ARG A 218 -11.72 16.52 -7.41
N GLN A 219 -11.48 15.52 -8.25
CA GLN A 219 -10.60 14.39 -7.90
C GLN A 219 -9.13 14.81 -7.75
N ARG A 220 -8.68 15.82 -8.52
CA ARG A 220 -7.32 16.36 -8.37
C ARG A 220 -7.16 17.09 -7.04
N ALA A 221 -8.16 17.86 -6.64
CA ALA A 221 -8.21 18.53 -5.35
C ALA A 221 -8.30 17.52 -4.19
N LEU A 222 -9.06 16.43 -4.34
CA LEU A 222 -9.14 15.32 -3.37
C LEU A 222 -7.77 14.74 -3.06
N VAL A 223 -7.03 14.32 -4.09
CA VAL A 223 -5.67 13.80 -3.94
C VAL A 223 -4.76 14.85 -3.30
N GLY A 224 -4.92 16.11 -3.72
CA GLY A 224 -4.15 17.23 -3.22
C GLY A 224 -4.27 17.45 -1.71
N TRP A 225 -5.49 17.57 -1.19
CA TRP A 225 -5.67 17.85 0.24
C TRP A 225 -5.31 16.64 1.11
N VAL A 226 -5.51 15.40 0.62
CA VAL A 226 -5.09 14.19 1.33
C VAL A 226 -3.58 14.11 1.45
N PHE A 227 -2.83 14.42 0.38
CA PHE A 227 -1.37 14.48 0.44
C PHE A 227 -0.83 15.67 1.24
N ALA A 228 -1.67 16.68 1.50
CA ALA A 228 -1.31 17.83 2.33
C ALA A 228 -1.67 17.65 3.82
N LEU A 229 -2.13 16.48 4.26
CA LEU A 229 -2.41 16.22 5.67
C LEU A 229 -1.12 16.25 6.50
N ASP A 230 -1.17 16.88 7.67
CA ASP A 230 -0.04 17.00 8.60
C ASP A 230 -0.58 16.84 10.03
N ASP A 231 0.16 16.18 10.91
CA ASP A 231 -0.29 15.91 12.30
C ASP A 231 -0.08 17.14 13.18
N THR A 232 -0.91 18.17 12.96
CA THR A 232 -0.83 19.49 13.62
C THR A 232 -2.11 19.86 14.38
N ILE A 233 -2.88 18.86 14.82
CA ILE A 233 -4.22 19.01 15.44
C ILE A 233 -4.20 20.04 16.58
N ASP A 234 -3.19 19.99 17.44
CA ASP A 234 -3.08 20.88 18.60
C ASP A 234 -2.91 22.37 18.22
N LEU A 235 -2.37 22.65 17.03
CA LEU A 235 -2.11 24.00 16.56
C LEU A 235 -3.23 24.49 15.61
N PHE A 236 -3.75 23.60 14.78
CA PHE A 236 -4.80 23.86 13.79
C PHE A 236 -5.99 22.90 13.96
N PRO A 237 -6.77 23.01 15.06
CA PRO A 237 -7.97 22.20 15.26
C PRO A 237 -8.98 22.34 14.11
N GLU A 238 -8.97 23.49 13.40
CA GLU A 238 -9.78 23.69 12.20
C GLU A 238 -9.52 22.66 11.08
N GLN A 239 -8.33 22.03 11.03
CA GLN A 239 -8.05 20.94 10.10
C GLN A 239 -8.84 19.68 10.47
N ALA A 240 -8.80 19.28 11.75
CA ALA A 240 -9.55 18.14 12.26
C ALA A 240 -11.06 18.33 12.10
N GLU A 241 -11.58 19.53 12.41
CA GLU A 241 -12.99 19.88 12.18
C GLU A 241 -13.38 19.78 10.70
N THR A 242 -12.50 20.21 9.80
CA THR A 242 -12.74 20.13 8.36
C THR A 242 -12.76 18.68 7.88
N VAL A 243 -11.80 17.86 8.30
CA VAL A 243 -11.75 16.42 7.97
C VAL A 243 -12.96 15.69 8.53
N ALA A 244 -13.34 15.94 9.79
CA ALA A 244 -14.52 15.34 10.40
C ALA A 244 -15.79 15.67 9.61
N ARG A 245 -15.97 16.94 9.20
CA ARG A 245 -17.11 17.38 8.38
C ARG A 245 -17.13 16.71 7.01
N LEU A 246 -15.98 16.56 6.36
CA LEU A 246 -15.88 15.83 5.09
C LEU A 246 -16.30 14.37 5.26
N CYS A 247 -15.90 13.73 6.35
CA CYS A 247 -16.26 12.37 6.67
C CYS A 247 -17.71 12.18 7.11
N GLU A 248 -18.52 13.22 7.30
CA GLU A 248 -19.98 13.08 7.48
C GLU A 248 -20.65 12.57 6.20
N SER A 249 -20.04 12.82 5.03
CA SER A 249 -20.49 12.29 3.74
C SER A 249 -19.97 10.87 3.52
N ASP A 250 -20.89 9.92 3.39
CA ASP A 250 -20.55 8.53 3.07
C ASP A 250 -19.85 8.42 1.71
N ASN A 251 -20.18 9.29 0.74
CA ASN A 251 -19.49 9.32 -0.55
C ASN A 251 -18.01 9.70 -0.41
N THR A 252 -17.72 10.71 0.41
CA THR A 252 -16.33 11.13 0.66
C THR A 252 -15.55 10.04 1.39
N CYS A 253 -16.18 9.33 2.32
CA CYS A 253 -15.54 8.16 2.97
C CYS A 253 -15.22 7.04 1.98
N ARG A 254 -16.10 6.76 1.02
CA ARG A 254 -15.83 5.79 -0.06
C ARG A 254 -14.69 6.26 -0.97
N GLU A 255 -14.69 7.53 -1.38
CA GLU A 255 -13.63 8.10 -2.21
C GLU A 255 -12.26 8.04 -1.50
N LEU A 256 -12.21 8.29 -0.19
CA LEU A 256 -10.99 8.14 0.63
C LEU A 256 -10.51 6.69 0.70
N LEU A 257 -11.42 5.74 0.97
CA LEU A 257 -11.09 4.32 0.96
C LEU A 257 -10.49 3.90 -0.39
N GLU A 258 -11.15 4.25 -1.49
CA GLU A 258 -10.68 3.92 -2.83
C GLU A 258 -9.36 4.61 -3.16
N LEU A 259 -9.15 5.86 -2.72
CA LEU A 259 -7.89 6.59 -2.89
C LEU A 259 -6.73 5.85 -2.20
N GLN A 260 -6.88 5.44 -0.93
CA GLN A 260 -5.83 4.68 -0.24
C GLN A 260 -5.51 3.38 -0.97
N MET A 261 -6.53 2.64 -1.41
CA MET A 261 -6.32 1.40 -2.18
C MET A 261 -5.61 1.66 -3.51
N GLN A 262 -5.97 2.72 -4.23
CA GLN A 262 -5.34 3.10 -5.51
C GLN A 262 -3.89 3.53 -5.34
N ILE A 263 -3.54 4.24 -4.27
CA ILE A 263 -2.14 4.56 -3.92
C ILE A 263 -1.35 3.25 -3.76
N MET A 264 -1.91 2.28 -3.04
CA MET A 264 -1.26 0.98 -2.81
C MET A 264 -1.14 0.11 -4.06
N PHE A 265 -2.00 0.31 -5.07
CA PHE A 265 -1.80 -0.31 -6.39
C PHE A 265 -0.71 0.39 -7.20
N CYS A 266 -0.54 1.70 -7.05
CA CYS A 266 0.54 2.43 -7.71
C CYS A 266 1.91 2.02 -7.15
N THR A 267 2.03 1.82 -5.82
CA THR A 267 3.28 1.38 -5.19
C THR A 267 3.71 -0.02 -5.62
N ASP A 268 2.76 -0.89 -5.96
CA ASP A 268 3.05 -2.24 -6.44
C ASP A 268 3.51 -2.29 -7.90
N ALA A 269 3.37 -1.19 -8.65
CA ALA A 269 3.57 -1.17 -10.10
C ALA A 269 4.95 -1.69 -10.54
N GLU A 270 6.00 -1.49 -9.74
CA GLU A 270 7.34 -2.03 -10.03
C GLU A 270 7.38 -3.56 -9.88
N HIS A 271 6.82 -4.10 -8.78
CA HIS A 271 6.73 -5.53 -8.54
C HIS A 271 5.84 -6.22 -9.58
N ASP A 272 4.69 -5.61 -9.89
CA ASP A 272 3.77 -6.09 -10.91
C ASP A 272 4.43 -6.07 -12.30
N ASN A 273 5.18 -5.03 -12.63
CA ASN A 273 5.94 -4.97 -13.87
C ASN A 273 7.01 -6.09 -13.93
N GLU A 274 7.75 -6.34 -12.86
CA GLU A 274 8.70 -7.46 -12.84
C GLU A 274 8.03 -8.81 -13.08
N LYS A 275 6.87 -9.04 -12.45
CA LYS A 275 6.06 -10.24 -12.65
C LYS A 275 5.55 -10.34 -14.08
N ILE A 276 5.10 -9.25 -14.68
CA ILE A 276 4.68 -9.21 -16.09
C ILE A 276 5.85 -9.55 -17.01
N GLN A 277 7.04 -8.96 -16.78
CA GLN A 277 8.22 -9.17 -17.61
C GLN A 277 8.81 -10.59 -17.49
N LYS A 278 8.74 -11.19 -16.29
CA LYS A 278 9.30 -12.52 -16.01
C LYS A 278 8.32 -13.65 -16.35
N ASP A 279 7.03 -13.47 -16.06
CA ASP A 279 6.06 -14.57 -16.09
C ASP A 279 5.06 -14.48 -17.24
N ILE A 280 4.73 -13.27 -17.73
CA ILE A 280 3.63 -13.07 -18.70
C ILE A 280 4.18 -12.85 -20.11
N ILE A 281 5.07 -11.86 -20.28
CA ILE A 281 5.62 -11.48 -21.59
C ILE A 281 6.34 -12.65 -22.30
N PRO A 282 7.17 -13.47 -21.62
CA PRO A 282 7.85 -14.57 -22.29
C PRO A 282 6.88 -15.60 -22.89
N ASN A 283 5.76 -15.88 -22.23
CA ASN A 283 4.75 -16.81 -22.72
C ASN A 283 4.02 -16.23 -23.93
N LEU A 284 3.68 -14.93 -23.89
CA LEU A 284 3.08 -14.22 -25.03
C LEU A 284 4.02 -14.18 -26.24
N ILE A 285 5.33 -14.01 -26.05
CA ILE A 285 6.32 -13.95 -27.16
C ILE A 285 6.60 -15.34 -27.73
N LYS A 286 6.79 -16.35 -26.89
CA LYS A 286 7.10 -17.73 -27.33
C LYS A 286 5.98 -18.28 -28.21
N ASN A 287 4.74 -18.00 -27.83
CA ASN A 287 3.54 -18.53 -28.48
C ASN A 287 2.98 -17.56 -29.55
N ASN A 288 3.73 -16.52 -29.92
CA ASN A 288 3.36 -15.62 -31.02
C ASN A 288 3.87 -16.17 -32.36
N ASN A 289 3.00 -16.17 -33.38
CA ASN A 289 3.29 -16.66 -34.72
C ASN A 289 4.08 -15.66 -35.58
N LEU A 290 4.81 -14.71 -34.98
CA LEU A 290 5.51 -13.64 -35.68
C LEU A 290 7.02 -13.66 -35.42
N ASN A 291 7.82 -13.76 -36.48
CA ASN A 291 9.27 -13.54 -36.50
C ASN A 291 9.56 -12.08 -36.86
N ILE A 292 10.24 -11.35 -35.97
CA ILE A 292 10.73 -10.00 -36.26
C ILE A 292 12.13 -10.12 -36.85
N THR A 293 12.27 -9.94 -38.16
CA THR A 293 13.56 -9.96 -38.86
C THR A 293 13.99 -8.54 -39.28
N ARG A 294 15.26 -8.37 -39.63
CA ARG A 294 15.83 -7.09 -40.12
C ARG A 294 15.12 -6.53 -41.36
N PHE A 295 14.35 -7.35 -42.08
CA PHE A 295 13.67 -7.00 -43.33
C PHE A 295 12.14 -6.96 -43.23
N GLY A 296 11.57 -7.16 -42.03
CA GLY A 296 10.11 -7.10 -41.81
C GLY A 296 9.62 -8.11 -40.77
N ILE A 297 8.34 -7.98 -40.41
CA ILE A 297 7.61 -8.97 -39.59
C ILE A 297 7.13 -10.07 -40.53
N THR A 298 7.63 -11.29 -40.34
CA THR A 298 7.23 -12.48 -41.10
C THR A 298 6.48 -13.43 -40.18
N GLU A 299 5.35 -14.00 -40.60
CA GLU A 299 4.73 -15.09 -39.85
C GLU A 299 5.70 -16.27 -39.77
N LYS A 300 5.80 -16.91 -38.60
CA LYS A 300 6.46 -18.20 -38.46
C LYS A 300 5.65 -19.19 -39.30
N GLU A 301 6.29 -19.86 -40.25
CA GLU A 301 5.73 -21.07 -40.82
C GLU A 301 5.54 -22.06 -39.66
N GLU A 302 4.29 -22.46 -39.40
CA GLU A 302 4.00 -23.56 -38.46
C GLU A 302 4.84 -24.75 -38.90
N ASP A 303 5.72 -25.26 -38.04
CA ASP A 303 6.53 -26.42 -38.38
C ASP A 303 5.60 -27.63 -38.47
N PRO A 304 5.29 -28.14 -39.68
CA PRO A 304 4.31 -29.20 -39.83
C PRO A 304 4.78 -30.52 -39.22
N MET A 305 6.05 -30.60 -38.78
CA MET A 305 6.60 -31.75 -38.08
C MET A 305 6.31 -31.71 -36.57
N GLN A 306 5.97 -30.55 -36.00
CA GLN A 306 5.76 -30.37 -34.56
C GLN A 306 4.43 -30.97 -34.08
N ASP A 307 3.34 -30.78 -34.83
CA ASP A 307 2.04 -31.42 -34.59
C ASP A 307 2.05 -32.94 -34.87
N ILE A 308 3.01 -33.43 -35.66
CA ILE A 308 3.20 -34.86 -35.91
C ILE A 308 3.92 -35.54 -34.73
N ILE A 309 4.81 -34.82 -34.03
CA ILE A 309 5.61 -35.33 -32.91
C ILE A 309 4.86 -35.18 -31.58
N ASP A 310 4.08 -34.11 -31.42
CA ASP A 310 3.32 -33.80 -30.19
C ASP A 310 1.92 -33.24 -30.53
N PRO A 311 0.93 -34.12 -30.78
CA PRO A 311 -0.44 -33.70 -31.08
C PRO A 311 -1.02 -32.87 -29.92
N GLY A 312 -1.40 -31.62 -30.19
CA GLY A 312 -1.97 -30.69 -29.20
C GLY A 312 -0.95 -29.72 -28.58
N ALA A 313 0.28 -29.65 -29.09
CA ALA A 313 1.25 -28.62 -28.68
C ALA A 313 0.76 -27.20 -29.00
N SER A 314 0.14 -27.00 -30.16
CA SER A 314 -0.47 -25.72 -30.55
C SER A 314 -1.63 -25.33 -29.63
N ASP A 315 -2.53 -26.28 -29.31
CA ASP A 315 -3.66 -26.06 -28.39
C ASP A 315 -3.17 -25.65 -26.99
N ARG A 316 -2.16 -26.34 -26.43
CA ARG A 316 -1.57 -25.97 -25.13
C ARG A 316 -0.89 -24.61 -25.16
N ALA A 317 -0.18 -24.27 -26.23
CA ALA A 317 0.44 -22.96 -26.39
C ALA A 317 -0.60 -21.83 -26.45
N MET A 318 -1.74 -22.08 -27.11
CA MET A 318 -2.86 -21.15 -27.17
C MET A 318 -3.55 -20.99 -25.80
N GLU A 319 -3.76 -22.08 -25.06
CA GLU A 319 -4.30 -22.04 -23.69
C GLU A 319 -3.38 -21.26 -22.74
N GLU A 320 -2.07 -21.48 -22.79
CA GLU A 320 -1.09 -20.73 -21.98
C GLU A 320 -1.07 -19.24 -22.33
N MET A 321 -1.23 -18.90 -23.62
CA MET A 321 -1.33 -17.51 -24.08
C MET A 321 -2.61 -16.86 -23.56
N GLU A 322 -3.76 -17.53 -23.65
CA GLU A 322 -5.05 -17.04 -23.15
C GLU A 322 -5.02 -16.84 -21.63
N GLN A 323 -4.47 -17.80 -20.88
CA GLN A 323 -4.28 -17.68 -19.42
C GLN A 323 -3.39 -16.48 -19.06
N SER A 324 -2.33 -16.24 -19.83
CA SER A 324 -1.42 -15.11 -19.62
C SER A 324 -2.11 -13.77 -19.91
N LEU A 325 -2.92 -13.69 -20.97
CA LEU A 325 -3.75 -12.51 -21.29
C LEU A 325 -4.80 -12.26 -20.20
N ASN A 326 -5.53 -13.29 -19.79
CA ASN A 326 -6.53 -13.18 -18.72
C ASN A 326 -5.91 -12.71 -17.40
N LYS A 327 -4.73 -13.24 -17.03
CA LYS A 327 -3.99 -12.79 -15.85
C LYS A 327 -3.60 -11.32 -15.93
N MET A 328 -3.14 -10.85 -17.09
CA MET A 328 -2.81 -9.44 -17.31
C MET A 328 -4.06 -8.54 -17.24
N MET A 329 -5.18 -8.97 -17.82
CA MET A 329 -6.46 -8.25 -17.75
C MET A 329 -7.02 -8.19 -16.33
N ASP A 330 -6.89 -9.27 -15.56
CA ASP A 330 -7.34 -9.32 -14.17
C ASP A 330 -6.49 -8.40 -13.28
N MET A 331 -5.18 -8.32 -13.52
CA MET A 331 -4.30 -7.33 -12.88
C MET A 331 -4.75 -5.90 -13.20
N GLN A 332 -5.04 -5.60 -14.47
CA GLN A 332 -5.53 -4.29 -14.88
C GLN A 332 -6.89 -3.95 -14.24
N LYS A 333 -7.82 -4.91 -14.18
CA LYS A 333 -9.13 -4.77 -13.53
C LYS A 333 -8.99 -4.55 -12.02
N ALA A 334 -8.04 -5.22 -11.38
CA ALA A 334 -7.73 -5.03 -9.97
C ALA A 334 -7.18 -3.62 -9.68
N GLY A 335 -6.62 -2.95 -10.69
CA GLY A 335 -6.09 -1.59 -10.58
C GLY A 335 -4.58 -1.48 -10.72
N SER A 336 -3.88 -2.59 -11.01
CA SER A 336 -2.44 -2.63 -11.27
C SER A 336 -2.08 -1.81 -12.51
N ASP A 337 -0.97 -1.07 -12.41
CA ASP A 337 -0.42 -0.30 -13.53
C ASP A 337 0.50 -1.17 -14.40
N ILE A 338 -0.12 -1.89 -15.34
CA ILE A 338 0.58 -2.79 -16.26
C ILE A 338 1.44 -2.05 -17.30
N TYR A 339 1.30 -0.72 -17.45
CA TYR A 339 1.97 0.07 -18.49
C TYR A 339 3.20 0.83 -17.97
N PHE A 340 3.35 0.95 -16.64
CA PHE A 340 4.45 1.66 -16.00
C PHE A 340 5.83 1.28 -16.57
N GLY A 341 6.13 -0.01 -16.66
CA GLY A 341 7.42 -0.48 -17.15
C GLY A 341 7.73 -0.03 -18.57
N GLY A 342 6.75 -0.15 -19.48
CA GLY A 342 6.91 0.21 -20.89
C GLY A 342 7.18 1.70 -21.10
N PHE A 343 6.49 2.57 -20.37
CA PHE A 343 6.64 4.02 -20.52
C PHE A 343 7.72 4.65 -19.63
N SER A 344 8.21 3.95 -18.60
CA SER A 344 9.24 4.46 -17.68
C SER A 344 10.49 4.98 -18.40
N GLN A 345 10.98 4.24 -19.40
CA GLN A 345 12.16 4.63 -20.19
C GLN A 345 11.89 5.83 -21.11
N MET A 346 10.62 6.06 -21.45
CA MET A 346 10.18 7.14 -22.32
C MET A 346 10.02 8.48 -21.59
N LYS A 347 10.22 8.54 -20.26
CA LYS A 347 10.23 9.81 -19.50
C LYS A 347 11.53 10.61 -19.63
N ARG A 348 12.36 10.27 -20.62
CA ARG A 348 13.61 10.96 -20.97
C ARG A 348 13.46 12.01 -22.07
N PHE A 349 12.27 12.13 -22.67
CA PHE A 349 12.00 13.17 -23.65
C PHE A 349 12.10 14.58 -23.03
N ALA A 350 12.56 15.55 -23.82
CA ALA A 350 12.74 16.94 -23.38
C ALA A 350 11.46 17.59 -22.83
N PHE A 351 10.29 17.09 -23.24
CA PHE A 351 8.99 17.48 -22.68
C PHE A 351 8.99 17.42 -21.14
N PHE A 352 9.62 16.41 -20.53
CA PHE A 352 9.64 16.20 -19.08
C PHE A 352 10.73 16.98 -18.34
N TYR A 353 11.48 17.85 -19.02
CA TYR A 353 12.45 18.74 -18.36
C TYR A 353 11.76 19.91 -17.66
N ALA A 354 10.62 20.37 -18.18
CA ALA A 354 9.79 21.34 -17.49
C ALA A 354 8.98 20.65 -16.38
N LEU A 355 8.99 21.22 -15.18
CA LEU A 355 8.34 20.62 -14.02
C LEU A 355 6.81 20.56 -14.17
N SER A 356 6.19 21.65 -14.66
CA SER A 356 4.74 21.74 -14.87
C SER A 356 4.20 20.66 -15.80
N ASN A 357 4.99 20.22 -16.78
CA ASN A 357 4.60 19.20 -17.77
C ASN A 357 4.32 17.82 -17.17
N TRP A 358 4.86 17.50 -16.00
CA TRP A 358 4.50 16.28 -15.27
C TRP A 358 3.07 16.29 -14.74
N PHE A 359 2.48 17.47 -14.63
CA PHE A 359 1.13 17.69 -14.10
C PHE A 359 0.16 18.16 -15.17
N THR A 360 0.57 18.29 -16.43
CA THR A 360 -0.27 18.75 -17.53
C THR A 360 -1.17 17.62 -18.03
N PRO A 361 -2.51 17.78 -17.99
CA PRO A 361 -3.44 16.87 -18.68
C PRO A 361 -3.13 16.78 -20.18
N PHE A 362 -3.41 15.64 -20.82
CA PHE A 362 -3.13 15.49 -22.24
C PHE A 362 -4.09 16.32 -23.11
N TYR A 363 -3.53 17.13 -24.01
CA TYR A 363 -4.23 17.80 -25.11
C TYR A 363 -3.32 17.92 -26.34
N ALA A 364 -3.89 17.85 -27.53
CA ALA A 364 -3.16 17.69 -28.79
C ALA A 364 -2.40 18.97 -29.21
N GLU A 365 -2.94 20.12 -28.84
CA GLU A 365 -2.44 21.46 -29.17
C GLU A 365 -1.23 21.86 -28.31
N HIS A 366 -0.81 21.01 -27.37
CA HIS A 366 0.31 21.32 -26.49
C HIS A 366 1.59 21.57 -27.30
N PRO A 367 2.31 22.70 -27.10
CA PRO A 367 3.46 23.09 -27.93
C PRO A 367 4.55 22.01 -28.06
N GLY A 368 4.82 21.29 -26.97
CA GLY A 368 5.76 20.17 -26.92
C GLY A 368 5.43 18.98 -27.85
N ILE A 369 4.19 18.84 -28.32
CA ILE A 369 3.78 17.76 -29.24
C ILE A 369 3.02 18.23 -30.48
N ALA A 370 2.59 19.49 -30.57
CA ALA A 370 1.81 19.99 -31.70
C ALA A 370 2.47 19.71 -33.07
N HIS A 371 3.78 19.94 -33.16
CA HIS A 371 4.58 19.65 -34.35
C HIS A 371 4.65 18.16 -34.73
N VAL A 372 4.46 17.26 -33.76
CA VAL A 372 4.40 15.81 -33.95
C VAL A 372 3.00 15.38 -34.34
N TYR A 373 2.00 15.90 -33.64
CA TYR A 373 0.60 15.55 -33.83
C TYR A 373 0.17 15.84 -35.28
N ASP A 374 0.62 16.98 -35.82
CA ASP A 374 0.42 17.34 -37.22
C ASP A 374 1.05 16.35 -38.22
N LYS A 375 2.23 15.80 -37.90
CA LYS A 375 2.93 14.82 -38.74
C LYS A 375 2.27 13.44 -38.72
N LEU A 376 1.70 13.06 -37.57
CA LEU A 376 1.00 11.79 -37.41
C LEU A 376 -0.29 11.76 -38.26
N GLY A 377 -0.84 12.93 -38.57
CA GLY A 377 -2.07 13.09 -39.36
C GLY A 377 -3.29 12.53 -38.64
N ASN A 378 -4.45 12.52 -39.32
CA ASN A 378 -5.70 11.97 -38.81
C ASN A 378 -5.72 10.43 -38.77
N SER A 379 -4.71 9.79 -38.17
CA SER A 379 -4.81 8.35 -37.89
C SER A 379 -5.89 8.13 -36.85
N ARG A 380 -7.01 7.54 -37.29
CA ARG A 380 -8.16 7.22 -36.44
C ARG A 380 -7.77 6.32 -35.27
N LEU A 381 -6.81 5.41 -35.47
CA LEU A 381 -6.28 4.58 -34.39
C LEU A 381 -5.58 5.41 -33.33
N LEU A 382 -4.65 6.28 -33.72
CA LEU A 382 -3.90 7.09 -32.76
C LEU A 382 -4.82 7.98 -31.95
N HIS A 383 -5.81 8.57 -32.61
CA HIS A 383 -6.85 9.31 -31.92
C HIS A 383 -7.62 8.41 -30.94
N ASN A 384 -8.07 7.23 -31.37
CA ASN A 384 -8.81 6.29 -30.50
C ASN A 384 -7.98 5.78 -29.32
N LEU A 385 -6.69 5.54 -29.52
CA LEU A 385 -5.79 5.02 -28.50
C LEU A 385 -5.38 6.10 -27.49
N LEU A 386 -5.19 7.35 -27.92
CA LEU A 386 -4.94 8.48 -27.02
C LEU A 386 -6.20 8.93 -26.26
N SER A 387 -7.37 8.78 -26.87
CA SER A 387 -8.66 9.17 -26.27
C SER A 387 -9.32 8.10 -25.43
N MET A 388 -9.28 6.83 -25.85
CA MET A 388 -9.96 5.70 -25.19
C MET A 388 -9.01 4.65 -24.63
N GLY A 389 -7.69 4.83 -24.78
CA GLY A 389 -6.70 3.94 -24.20
C GLY A 389 -6.57 4.11 -22.68
N PRO A 390 -6.15 3.06 -21.96
CA PRO A 390 -5.96 3.06 -20.51
C PRO A 390 -4.64 3.74 -20.07
N PHE A 391 -4.26 4.83 -20.74
CA PHE A 391 -3.01 5.55 -20.46
C PHE A 391 -3.27 6.79 -19.60
N CYS A 392 -2.40 7.01 -18.61
CA CYS A 392 -2.32 8.28 -17.90
C CYS A 392 -1.81 9.40 -18.83
N ASP A 393 -1.97 10.66 -18.43
CA ASP A 393 -1.75 11.81 -19.32
C ASP A 393 -0.28 11.91 -19.75
N SER A 394 0.66 11.66 -18.83
CA SER A 394 2.09 11.65 -19.14
C SER A 394 2.49 10.53 -20.10
N ASP A 395 1.83 9.37 -20.04
CA ASP A 395 2.10 8.25 -20.96
C ASP A 395 1.60 8.56 -22.36
N LYS A 396 0.49 9.29 -22.49
CA LYS A 396 0.00 9.79 -23.79
C LYS A 396 1.03 10.70 -24.44
N TYR A 397 1.62 11.64 -23.69
CA TYR A 397 2.72 12.48 -24.22
C TYR A 397 3.93 11.65 -24.64
N SER A 398 4.38 10.72 -23.79
CA SER A 398 5.49 9.80 -24.12
C SER A 398 5.20 8.98 -25.38
N PHE A 399 3.98 8.45 -25.50
CA PHE A 399 3.55 7.66 -26.64
C PHE A 399 3.56 8.48 -27.93
N THR A 400 2.97 9.68 -27.91
CA THR A 400 2.93 10.58 -29.07
C THR A 400 4.35 10.92 -29.54
N LEU A 401 5.25 11.28 -28.61
CA LEU A 401 6.65 11.60 -28.93
C LEU A 401 7.44 10.40 -29.46
N ALA A 402 7.27 9.22 -28.84
CA ALA A 402 7.91 8.00 -29.29
C ALA A 402 7.46 7.63 -30.70
N LEU A 403 6.15 7.67 -30.94
CA LEU A 403 5.57 7.33 -32.23
C LEU A 403 6.04 8.27 -33.34
N ALA A 404 6.16 9.57 -33.06
CA ALA A 404 6.73 10.56 -33.98
C ALA A 404 8.08 10.13 -34.57
N SER A 405 8.91 9.51 -33.74
CA SER A 405 10.28 9.13 -34.11
C SER A 405 10.34 7.88 -34.98
N ILE A 406 9.29 7.06 -34.99
CA ILE A 406 9.25 5.77 -35.69
C ILE A 406 8.20 5.71 -36.80
N ILE A 407 7.21 6.60 -36.84
CA ILE A 407 6.06 6.52 -37.75
C ILE A 407 6.47 6.45 -39.23
N GLU A 408 7.52 7.18 -39.63
CA GLU A 408 8.06 7.16 -41.00
C GLU A 408 8.79 5.85 -41.35
N ARG A 409 9.12 5.03 -40.35
CA ARG A 409 9.80 3.73 -40.51
C ARG A 409 8.82 2.55 -40.45
N ILE A 410 7.54 2.80 -40.16
CA ILE A 410 6.51 1.76 -40.12
C ILE A 410 6.06 1.46 -41.56
N PRO A 411 6.15 0.19 -42.03
CA PRO A 411 5.64 -0.25 -43.32
C PRO A 411 4.16 0.13 -43.56
N GLU A 412 3.79 0.44 -44.81
CA GLU A 412 2.42 0.88 -45.16
C GLU A 412 1.34 -0.14 -44.80
N ASN A 413 1.62 -1.44 -45.00
CA ASN A 413 0.72 -2.52 -44.63
C ASN A 413 0.44 -2.59 -43.12
N LEU A 414 1.45 -2.34 -42.27
CA LEU A 414 1.25 -2.24 -40.82
C LEU A 414 0.50 -0.96 -40.45
N ARG A 415 0.71 0.13 -41.18
CA ARG A 415 -0.03 1.39 -40.98
C ARG A 415 -1.51 1.25 -41.34
N GLU A 416 -1.83 0.51 -42.40
CA GLU A 416 -3.21 0.16 -42.78
C GLU A 416 -3.85 -0.79 -41.76
N MET A 417 -3.13 -1.84 -41.33
CA MET A 417 -3.58 -2.75 -40.28
C MET A 417 -3.83 -2.03 -38.95
N MET A 418 -2.97 -1.06 -38.58
CA MET A 418 -3.19 -0.21 -37.42
C MET A 418 -4.48 0.60 -37.53
N ASN A 419 -4.92 1.01 -38.73
CA ASN A 419 -6.16 1.73 -38.91
C ASN A 419 -7.42 0.83 -38.91
N SER A 420 -7.28 -0.50 -38.76
CA SER A 420 -8.41 -1.41 -38.56
C SER A 420 -8.92 -1.34 -37.11
N GLU A 421 -10.24 -1.46 -36.91
CA GLU A 421 -10.87 -1.33 -35.58
C GLU A 421 -10.50 -2.49 -34.62
N GLU A 422 -9.96 -3.59 -35.15
CA GLU A 422 -9.66 -4.83 -34.42
C GLU A 422 -8.22 -4.93 -33.90
N ALA A 423 -7.32 -4.02 -34.30
CA ALA A 423 -5.88 -4.17 -34.04
C ALA A 423 -5.45 -3.92 -32.57
N PHE A 424 -6.26 -3.25 -31.74
CA PHE A 424 -5.92 -2.95 -30.35
C PHE A 424 -7.12 -3.19 -29.42
N GLY A 425 -7.18 -4.37 -28.80
CA GLY A 425 -8.34 -4.91 -28.10
C GLY A 425 -8.59 -4.45 -26.66
N ASN A 426 -8.20 -3.23 -26.23
CA ASN A 426 -8.35 -2.80 -24.83
C ASN A 426 -8.79 -1.32 -24.68
N PHE A 427 -9.87 -0.91 -25.33
CA PHE A 427 -10.46 0.41 -25.11
C PHE A 427 -11.28 0.45 -23.82
N VAL A 428 -11.16 1.55 -23.08
CA VAL A 428 -11.97 1.81 -21.89
C VAL A 428 -13.28 2.46 -22.34
N PRO A 429 -14.46 1.94 -21.91
CA PRO A 429 -15.74 2.58 -22.23
C PRO A 429 -15.80 4.02 -21.72
N GLN A 430 -16.34 4.95 -22.51
CA GLN A 430 -16.42 6.37 -22.15
C GLN A 430 -17.12 6.60 -20.80
N GLU A 431 -18.18 5.84 -20.50
CA GLU A 431 -18.87 5.89 -19.20
C GLU A 431 -17.95 5.59 -18.02
N THR A 432 -16.97 4.70 -18.21
CA THR A 432 -15.99 4.36 -17.17
C THR A 432 -14.94 5.45 -17.03
N MET A 433 -14.55 6.10 -18.13
CA MET A 433 -13.56 7.19 -18.11
C MET A 433 -14.04 8.42 -17.34
N GLN A 434 -15.36 8.65 -17.29
CA GLN A 434 -15.98 9.74 -16.54
C GLN A 434 -16.19 9.41 -15.05
N LYS A 435 -15.91 8.16 -14.61
CA LYS A 435 -16.08 7.80 -13.20
C LYS A 435 -14.99 8.46 -12.33
N PRO A 436 -15.34 8.99 -11.14
CA PRO A 436 -14.40 9.57 -10.19
C PRO A 436 -13.17 8.68 -9.93
N ALA A 437 -13.42 7.39 -9.71
CA ALA A 437 -12.37 6.41 -9.43
C ALA A 437 -11.38 6.23 -10.59
N TYR A 438 -11.84 6.32 -11.85
CA TYR A 438 -10.96 6.21 -13.01
C TYR A 438 -10.10 7.45 -13.17
N ILE A 439 -10.72 8.63 -13.09
CA ILE A 439 -10.06 9.94 -13.21
C ILE A 439 -8.96 10.06 -12.16
N ARG A 440 -9.28 9.74 -10.90
CA ARG A 440 -8.33 9.74 -9.79
C ARG A 440 -7.18 8.77 -10.01
N ARG A 441 -7.46 7.54 -10.48
CA ARG A 441 -6.44 6.54 -10.78
C ARG A 441 -5.46 7.02 -11.85
N MET A 442 -5.94 7.63 -12.94
CA MET A 442 -5.06 8.17 -13.98
C MET A 442 -4.15 9.27 -13.43
N TYR A 443 -4.70 10.17 -12.61
CA TYR A 443 -3.90 11.21 -11.97
C TYR A 443 -2.87 10.66 -10.97
N LEU A 444 -3.22 9.65 -10.17
CA LEU A 444 -2.28 8.99 -9.27
C LEU A 444 -1.15 8.30 -10.02
N GLN A 445 -1.44 7.69 -11.17
CA GLN A 445 -0.42 7.10 -12.04
C GLN A 445 0.56 8.16 -12.59
N ASP A 446 0.08 9.34 -12.97
CA ASP A 446 0.93 10.47 -13.36
C ASP A 446 1.81 10.95 -12.21
N LEU A 447 1.23 11.12 -11.01
CA LEU A 447 1.98 11.49 -9.82
C LEU A 447 3.03 10.43 -9.45
N TYR A 448 2.68 9.14 -9.53
CA TYR A 448 3.61 8.05 -9.24
C TYR A 448 4.82 8.11 -10.18
N ARG A 449 4.59 8.35 -11.48
CA ARG A 449 5.69 8.55 -12.45
C ARG A 449 6.57 9.74 -12.08
N PHE A 450 5.97 10.86 -11.67
CA PHE A 450 6.73 12.01 -11.19
C PHE A 450 7.62 11.65 -9.99
N PHE A 451 7.07 11.08 -8.92
CA PHE A 451 7.83 10.76 -7.71
C PHE A 451 8.85 9.62 -7.90
N ARG A 452 8.69 8.76 -8.90
CA ARG A 452 9.64 7.67 -9.19
C ARG A 452 10.71 8.02 -10.22
N LEU A 453 10.36 8.77 -11.27
CA LEU A 453 11.17 8.93 -12.48
C LEU A 453 11.71 10.34 -12.68
N PHE A 454 11.17 11.36 -12.00
CA PHE A 454 11.68 12.72 -12.13
C PHE A 454 13.14 12.81 -11.67
N GLN A 455 13.99 13.50 -12.45
CA GLN A 455 15.44 13.53 -12.23
C GLN A 455 15.82 14.03 -10.83
N SER A 456 15.03 14.95 -10.27
CA SER A 456 15.26 15.52 -8.94
C SER A 456 14.16 15.16 -7.94
N LYS A 457 13.62 13.94 -8.04
CA LYS A 457 12.57 13.43 -7.12
C LYS A 457 12.93 13.55 -5.63
N GLU A 458 14.21 13.39 -5.28
CA GLU A 458 14.73 13.51 -3.90
C GLU A 458 14.54 14.93 -3.31
N ALA A 459 14.26 15.92 -4.16
CA ALA A 459 13.92 17.26 -3.74
C ALA A 459 12.48 17.39 -3.21
N PHE A 460 11.69 16.31 -3.17
CA PHE A 460 10.29 16.32 -2.75
C PHE A 460 10.00 15.23 -1.72
N ALA A 461 9.06 15.49 -0.82
CA ALA A 461 8.45 14.43 -0.02
C ALA A 461 7.66 13.47 -0.94
N ASN A 462 7.77 12.16 -0.73
CA ASN A 462 7.06 11.16 -1.52
C ASN A 462 5.78 10.71 -0.81
N PRO A 463 4.58 11.08 -1.30
CA PRO A 463 3.32 10.76 -0.62
C PRO A 463 2.94 9.28 -0.76
N PHE A 464 3.53 8.54 -1.72
CA PHE A 464 3.24 7.12 -1.94
C PHE A 464 3.87 6.21 -0.88
N GLU A 465 4.74 6.74 -0.03
CA GLU A 465 5.33 6.01 1.11
C GLU A 465 4.47 6.15 2.38
N GLN A 466 3.41 6.95 2.34
CA GLN A 466 2.56 7.23 3.49
C GLN A 466 1.25 6.44 3.46
N PHE A 467 0.86 5.90 4.61
CA PHE A 467 -0.45 5.30 4.82
C PHE A 467 -1.35 6.32 5.54
N PHE A 468 -2.10 7.13 4.80
CA PHE A 468 -2.82 8.27 5.38
C PHE A 468 -3.99 7.85 6.28
N PHE A 469 -4.48 6.62 6.17
CA PHE A 469 -5.44 6.07 7.13
C PHE A 469 -4.86 5.90 8.54
N ALA A 470 -3.53 5.94 8.71
CA ALA A 470 -2.88 6.03 10.03
C ALA A 470 -2.87 7.45 10.62
N ASN A 471 -3.43 8.45 9.92
CA ASN A 471 -3.47 9.81 10.44
C ASN A 471 -4.54 9.97 11.52
N SER A 472 -4.14 10.52 12.67
CA SER A 472 -4.99 10.83 13.84
C SER A 472 -6.19 11.73 13.50
N LEU A 473 -6.11 12.54 12.44
CA LEU A 473 -7.21 13.39 11.94
C LEU A 473 -8.46 12.60 11.56
N PHE A 474 -8.32 11.32 11.22
CA PHE A 474 -9.45 10.46 10.89
C PHE A 474 -10.03 9.71 12.09
N ALA A 475 -9.36 9.79 13.26
CA ALA A 475 -9.87 9.20 14.48
C ALA A 475 -11.25 9.77 14.81
N HIS A 476 -12.15 8.92 15.28
CA HIS A 476 -13.54 9.29 15.65
C HIS A 476 -14.40 9.88 14.51
N THR A 477 -14.02 9.68 13.25
CA THR A 477 -14.86 10.07 12.09
C THR A 477 -15.71 8.90 11.58
N GLN A 478 -16.72 9.16 10.72
CA GLN A 478 -17.52 8.08 10.12
C GLN A 478 -16.73 7.22 9.11
N LEU A 479 -15.49 7.60 8.77
CA LEU A 479 -14.59 6.78 7.95
C LEU A 479 -14.33 5.41 8.59
N THR A 480 -14.44 5.33 9.92
CA THR A 480 -14.42 4.09 10.72
C THR A 480 -15.37 3.01 10.17
N ASN A 481 -16.50 3.40 9.57
CA ASN A 481 -17.48 2.47 8.98
C ASN A 481 -16.98 1.78 7.70
N HIS A 482 -15.95 2.34 7.05
CA HIS A 482 -15.34 1.77 5.84
C HIS A 482 -13.96 1.18 6.11
N ALA A 483 -13.32 1.52 7.23
CA ALA A 483 -11.97 1.08 7.60
C ALA A 483 -11.82 -0.46 7.58
N TYR A 484 -12.85 -1.22 8.00
CA TYR A 484 -12.78 -2.70 7.95
C TYR A 484 -12.57 -3.26 6.53
N LYS A 485 -13.07 -2.57 5.48
CA LYS A 485 -12.87 -2.98 4.08
C LYS A 485 -11.39 -2.85 3.70
N LEU A 486 -10.75 -1.75 4.15
CA LEU A 486 -9.31 -1.56 3.98
C LEU A 486 -8.53 -2.60 4.77
N GLY A 487 -8.90 -2.85 6.03
CA GLY A 487 -8.24 -3.88 6.84
C GLY A 487 -8.32 -5.28 6.19
N ASN A 488 -9.45 -5.62 5.60
CA ASN A 488 -9.60 -6.86 4.82
C ASN A 488 -8.74 -6.90 3.56
N PHE A 489 -8.59 -5.75 2.88
CA PHE A 489 -7.71 -5.61 1.73
C PHE A 489 -6.24 -5.81 2.13
N LEU A 490 -5.80 -5.17 3.21
CA LEU A 490 -4.44 -5.29 3.77
C LEU A 490 -4.13 -6.73 4.20
N LEU A 491 -5.07 -7.37 4.90
CA LEU A 491 -4.93 -8.76 5.34
C LEU A 491 -4.75 -9.72 4.16
N LYS A 492 -5.54 -9.57 3.09
CA LYS A 492 -5.39 -10.39 1.87
C LYS A 492 -4.02 -10.22 1.22
N ARG A 493 -3.44 -9.02 1.31
CA ARG A 493 -2.11 -8.67 0.81
C ARG A 493 -0.98 -8.97 1.80
N LYS A 494 -1.30 -9.45 3.01
CA LYS A 494 -0.35 -9.72 4.11
C LYS A 494 0.43 -8.48 4.57
N GLN A 495 -0.16 -7.30 4.45
CA GLN A 495 0.41 -6.03 4.90
C GLN A 495 0.05 -5.80 6.37
N MET A 496 0.78 -6.48 7.25
CA MET A 496 0.52 -6.46 8.70
C MET A 496 0.82 -5.11 9.36
N PRO A 497 1.93 -4.39 9.05
CA PRO A 497 2.21 -3.11 9.68
C PRO A 497 1.09 -2.08 9.47
N GLU A 498 0.65 -1.88 8.23
CA GLU A 498 -0.41 -0.95 7.89
C GLU A 498 -1.77 -1.38 8.47
N LEU A 499 -2.00 -2.70 8.60
CA LEU A 499 -3.19 -3.21 9.28
C LEU A 499 -3.16 -2.86 10.77
N THR A 500 -2.02 -3.02 11.44
CA THR A 500 -1.86 -2.63 12.84
C THR A 500 -2.07 -1.12 13.00
N ASP A 501 -1.45 -0.28 12.16
CA ASP A 501 -1.62 1.17 12.21
C ASP A 501 -3.09 1.58 12.01
N LEU A 502 -3.79 0.93 11.08
CA LEU A 502 -5.22 1.12 10.87
C LEU A 502 -6.04 0.78 12.13
N LEU A 503 -5.70 -0.32 12.80
CA LEU A 503 -6.38 -0.77 14.01
C LEU A 503 -6.11 0.13 15.24
N ILE A 504 -5.00 0.89 15.23
CA ILE A 504 -4.68 1.86 16.29
C ILE A 504 -5.53 3.12 16.15
N VAL A 505 -5.70 3.63 14.92
CA VAL A 505 -6.40 4.91 14.67
C VAL A 505 -7.90 4.77 14.79
N PHE A 506 -8.45 3.67 14.27
CA PHE A 506 -9.89 3.44 14.26
C PHE A 506 -10.26 2.48 15.39
N ALA A 507 -11.41 2.71 16.02
CA ALA A 507 -11.98 1.78 16.99
C ALA A 507 -13.43 1.50 16.61
N ASN A 508 -13.73 0.24 16.29
CA ASN A 508 -15.09 -0.19 15.95
C ASN A 508 -15.43 -1.52 16.62
N GLU A 509 -15.54 -1.50 17.94
CA GLU A 509 -15.76 -2.69 18.77
C GLU A 509 -17.09 -3.41 18.51
N GLU A 510 -18.06 -2.75 17.87
CA GLU A 510 -19.35 -3.33 17.54
C GLU A 510 -19.35 -4.01 16.16
N HIS A 511 -18.39 -3.68 15.29
CA HIS A 511 -18.39 -4.21 13.92
C HIS A 511 -17.77 -5.63 13.87
N PRO A 512 -18.48 -6.64 13.32
CA PRO A 512 -18.03 -8.04 13.36
C PRO A 512 -16.71 -8.26 12.62
N GLU A 513 -16.57 -7.69 11.42
CA GLU A 513 -15.34 -7.79 10.64
C GLU A 513 -14.18 -7.05 11.30
N TRP A 514 -14.46 -5.99 12.08
CA TRP A 514 -13.42 -5.24 12.78
C TRP A 514 -12.83 -6.08 13.91
N ASN A 515 -13.70 -6.66 14.73
CA ASN A 515 -13.30 -7.63 15.75
C ASN A 515 -12.56 -8.82 15.14
N ARG A 516 -12.98 -9.33 13.97
CA ARG A 516 -12.27 -10.41 13.28
C ARG A 516 -10.84 -10.01 12.86
N LEU A 517 -10.64 -8.78 12.41
CA LEU A 517 -9.31 -8.25 12.05
C LEU A 517 -8.43 -8.07 13.29
N GLN A 518 -8.97 -7.52 14.37
CA GLN A 518 -8.26 -7.41 15.66
C GLN A 518 -7.86 -8.78 16.19
N ALA A 519 -8.80 -9.74 16.22
CA ALA A 519 -8.53 -11.10 16.65
C ALA A 519 -7.43 -11.78 15.82
N TYR A 520 -7.41 -11.53 14.51
CA TYR A 520 -6.34 -12.05 13.65
C TYR A 520 -4.97 -11.48 14.04
N CYS A 521 -4.87 -10.17 14.29
CA CYS A 521 -3.62 -9.54 14.71
C CYS A 521 -3.16 -10.07 16.08
N ASP A 522 -4.08 -10.18 17.04
CA ASP A 522 -3.81 -10.79 18.36
C ASP A 522 -3.27 -12.22 18.22
N MET A 523 -3.83 -13.02 17.30
CA MET A 523 -3.35 -14.38 17.04
C MET A 523 -1.92 -14.39 16.48
N THR A 524 -1.57 -13.43 15.63
CA THR A 524 -0.22 -13.33 15.06
C THR A 524 0.82 -12.83 16.07
N GLU A 525 0.40 -12.00 17.03
CA GLU A 525 1.27 -11.46 18.08
C GLU A 525 1.40 -12.40 19.30
N GLY A 526 0.61 -13.49 19.35
CA GLY A 526 0.59 -14.42 20.49
C GLY A 526 -0.33 -14.01 21.63
N ASN A 527 -1.13 -12.97 21.44
CA ASN A 527 -2.10 -12.45 22.42
C ASN A 527 -3.40 -13.28 22.42
N TYR A 528 -3.30 -14.61 22.60
CA TYR A 528 -4.41 -15.54 22.36
C TYR A 528 -5.67 -15.28 23.18
N ARG A 529 -5.53 -14.81 24.43
CA ARG A 529 -6.70 -14.46 25.27
C ARG A 529 -7.45 -13.24 24.74
N ALA A 530 -6.74 -12.25 24.20
CA ALA A 530 -7.37 -11.10 23.54
C ALA A 530 -8.07 -11.53 22.24
N ALA A 531 -7.42 -12.41 21.47
CA ALA A 531 -8.00 -12.99 20.27
C ALA A 531 -9.32 -13.72 20.53
N VAL A 532 -9.41 -14.51 21.63
CA VAL A 532 -10.66 -15.16 22.05
C VAL A 532 -11.77 -14.12 22.25
N ASN A 533 -11.50 -13.07 23.04
CA ASN A 533 -12.49 -12.02 23.30
C ASN A 533 -13.00 -11.35 22.02
N HIS A 534 -12.10 -11.02 21.09
CA HIS A 534 -12.48 -10.41 19.82
C HIS A 534 -13.21 -11.39 18.89
N TYR A 535 -12.76 -12.65 18.77
CA TYR A 535 -13.49 -13.66 17.98
C TYR A 535 -14.87 -13.97 18.55
N GLU A 536 -15.05 -13.98 19.87
CA GLU A 536 -16.37 -14.12 20.48
C GLU A 536 -17.30 -12.98 20.09
N LYS A 537 -16.82 -11.72 20.18
CA LYS A 537 -17.58 -10.54 19.74
C LYS A 537 -18.00 -10.69 18.27
N ALA A 538 -17.06 -11.03 17.38
CA ALA A 538 -17.34 -11.24 15.95
C ALA A 538 -18.35 -12.38 15.71
N TYR A 539 -18.22 -13.49 16.46
CA TYR A 539 -19.07 -14.67 16.28
C TYR A 539 -20.52 -14.44 16.70
N ARG A 540 -20.78 -13.63 17.74
CA ARG A 540 -22.16 -13.31 18.19
C ARG A 540 -23.04 -12.76 17.07
N THR A 541 -22.44 -12.03 16.14
CA THR A 541 -23.11 -11.40 14.99
C THR A 541 -23.08 -12.23 13.71
N THR A 542 -22.12 -13.15 13.58
CA THR A 542 -22.03 -14.10 12.45
C THR A 542 -22.41 -15.51 12.89
N ALA A 543 -23.37 -15.63 13.80
CA ALA A 543 -23.83 -16.92 14.30
C ALA A 543 -24.12 -17.85 13.10
N ASP A 544 -23.70 -19.11 13.21
CA ASP A 544 -23.78 -20.13 12.15
C ASP A 544 -22.71 -20.09 11.04
N ASN A 545 -21.71 -19.19 11.10
CA ASN A 545 -20.53 -19.28 10.22
C ASN A 545 -19.48 -20.29 10.77
N PRO A 546 -19.23 -21.43 10.09
CA PRO A 546 -18.27 -22.44 10.55
C PRO A 546 -16.83 -21.95 10.59
N GLN A 547 -16.46 -21.04 9.68
CA GLN A 547 -15.12 -20.49 9.63
C GLN A 547 -14.85 -19.60 10.84
N SER A 548 -15.83 -18.75 11.23
CA SER A 548 -15.74 -17.93 12.43
C SER A 548 -15.64 -18.79 13.69
N LEU A 549 -16.46 -19.84 13.80
CA LEU A 549 -16.41 -20.76 14.93
C LEU A 549 -15.08 -21.53 15.01
N SER A 550 -14.51 -21.92 13.85
CA SER A 550 -13.20 -22.57 13.77
C SER A 550 -12.05 -21.65 14.20
N GLN A 551 -12.12 -20.36 13.85
CA GLN A 551 -11.14 -19.36 14.31
C GLN A 551 -11.22 -19.15 15.82
N LEU A 552 -12.44 -19.02 16.37
CA LEU A 552 -12.66 -18.94 17.82
C LEU A 552 -12.16 -20.20 18.54
N ALA A 553 -12.51 -21.39 18.06
CA ALA A 553 -12.07 -22.66 18.64
C ALA A 553 -10.54 -22.78 18.67
N ARG A 554 -9.88 -22.36 17.59
CA ARG A 554 -8.42 -22.32 17.50
C ARG A 554 -7.82 -21.33 18.51
N ALA A 555 -8.42 -20.15 18.64
CA ALA A 555 -7.97 -19.15 19.61
C ALA A 555 -8.12 -19.67 21.05
N CYS A 556 -9.25 -20.31 21.40
CA CYS A 556 -9.44 -20.97 22.69
C CYS A 556 -8.37 -22.03 22.96
N PHE A 557 -8.07 -22.87 21.96
CA PHE A 557 -7.07 -23.92 22.08
C PHE A 557 -5.66 -23.35 22.36
N LEU A 558 -5.26 -22.30 21.64
CA LEU A 558 -3.96 -21.64 21.84
C LEU A 558 -3.91 -20.80 23.13
N ALA A 559 -5.06 -20.32 23.61
CA ALA A 559 -5.19 -19.67 24.91
C ALA A 559 -5.23 -20.67 26.09
N GLU A 560 -5.08 -21.97 25.81
CA GLU A 560 -5.18 -23.10 26.75
C GLU A 560 -6.54 -23.25 27.43
N ASP A 561 -7.59 -22.63 26.89
CA ASP A 561 -8.99 -22.90 27.27
C ASP A 561 -9.48 -24.13 26.48
N PHE A 562 -9.00 -25.30 26.89
CA PHE A 562 -9.29 -26.56 26.23
C PHE A 562 -10.77 -26.95 26.36
N ASP A 563 -11.46 -26.55 27.44
CA ASP A 563 -12.90 -26.77 27.62
C ASP A 563 -13.73 -26.02 26.56
N ALA A 564 -13.46 -24.72 26.35
CA ALA A 564 -14.13 -23.96 25.30
C ALA A 564 -13.76 -24.48 23.90
N ALA A 565 -12.48 -24.74 23.65
CA ALA A 565 -12.02 -25.30 22.38
C ALA A 565 -12.71 -26.63 22.06
N CYS A 566 -12.79 -27.53 23.05
CA CYS A 566 -13.46 -28.83 22.93
C CYS A 566 -14.93 -28.68 22.53
N ARG A 567 -15.70 -27.82 23.22
CA ARG A 567 -17.12 -27.57 22.90
C ARG A 567 -17.32 -27.01 21.49
N HIS A 568 -16.47 -26.07 21.08
CA HIS A 568 -16.57 -25.48 19.75
C HIS A 568 -16.17 -26.47 18.65
N TYR A 569 -15.09 -27.23 18.82
CA TYR A 569 -14.69 -28.26 17.87
C TYR A 569 -15.65 -29.45 17.81
N GLU A 570 -16.28 -29.84 18.92
CA GLU A 570 -17.37 -30.82 18.94
C GLU A 570 -18.54 -30.36 18.06
N THR A 571 -18.91 -29.08 18.19
CA THR A 571 -19.97 -28.49 17.37
C THR A 571 -19.60 -28.49 15.89
N LEU A 572 -18.38 -28.08 15.54
CA LEU A 572 -17.87 -28.11 14.17
C LEU A 572 -17.84 -29.53 13.58
N HIS A 573 -17.34 -30.50 14.36
CA HIS A 573 -17.30 -31.91 13.98
C HIS A 573 -18.70 -32.45 13.67
N ARG A 574 -19.69 -32.15 14.53
CA ARG A 574 -21.07 -32.59 14.34
C ARG A 574 -21.74 -31.97 13.12
N LEU A 575 -21.47 -30.70 12.83
CA LEU A 575 -22.03 -29.99 11.67
C LEU A 575 -21.35 -30.40 10.35
N PHE A 576 -20.05 -30.70 10.40
CA PHE A 576 -19.22 -31.03 9.24
C PHE A 576 -18.47 -32.34 9.48
N PRO A 577 -19.18 -33.49 9.57
CA PRO A 577 -18.56 -34.77 9.92
C PRO A 577 -17.55 -35.28 8.89
N GLN A 578 -17.61 -34.77 7.65
CA GLN A 578 -16.67 -35.08 6.58
C GLN A 578 -15.41 -34.19 6.59
N GLU A 579 -15.44 -33.08 7.33
CA GLU A 579 -14.27 -32.20 7.45
C GLU A 579 -13.35 -32.71 8.56
N LYS A 580 -12.44 -33.58 8.15
CA LYS A 580 -11.47 -34.26 9.00
C LYS A 580 -10.74 -33.33 9.97
N ARG A 581 -10.39 -32.11 9.52
CA ARG A 581 -9.65 -31.16 10.36
C ARG A 581 -10.40 -30.83 11.66
N TYR A 582 -11.73 -30.74 11.63
CA TYR A 582 -12.50 -30.45 12.84
C TYR A 582 -12.51 -31.64 13.80
N THR A 583 -12.63 -32.86 13.28
CA THR A 583 -12.52 -34.09 14.07
C THR A 583 -11.15 -34.19 14.74
N GLN A 584 -10.06 -33.92 14.02
CA GLN A 584 -8.71 -33.93 14.59
C GLN A 584 -8.55 -32.92 15.72
N ASN A 585 -8.98 -31.67 15.52
CA ASN A 585 -8.86 -30.65 16.57
C ASN A 585 -9.80 -30.91 17.76
N TYR A 586 -10.95 -31.54 17.53
CA TYR A 586 -11.81 -32.02 18.61
C TYR A 586 -11.10 -33.08 19.46
N VAL A 587 -10.52 -34.10 18.80
CA VAL A 587 -9.71 -35.13 19.46
C VAL A 587 -8.54 -34.53 20.24
N LEU A 588 -7.79 -33.60 19.64
CA LEU A 588 -6.68 -32.95 20.33
C LEU A 588 -7.14 -32.19 21.59
N SER A 589 -8.31 -31.55 21.53
CA SER A 589 -8.91 -30.90 22.69
C SER A 589 -9.32 -31.91 23.77
N LEU A 590 -9.89 -33.07 23.38
CA LEU A 590 -10.22 -34.17 24.31
C LEU A 590 -8.96 -34.74 24.98
N LEU A 591 -7.86 -34.92 24.23
CA LEU A 591 -6.59 -35.38 24.80
C LEU A 591 -6.03 -34.40 25.82
N LYS A 592 -6.13 -33.09 25.56
CA LYS A 592 -5.70 -32.05 26.51
C LYS A 592 -6.57 -32.00 27.78
N LEU A 593 -7.85 -32.35 27.66
CA LEU A 593 -8.78 -32.53 28.79
C LEU A 593 -8.70 -33.93 29.45
N GLU A 594 -7.73 -34.75 29.04
CA GLU A 594 -7.52 -36.12 29.54
C GLU A 594 -8.69 -37.09 29.31
N ARG A 595 -9.59 -36.78 28.36
CA ARG A 595 -10.72 -37.62 27.95
C ARG A 595 -10.27 -38.65 26.90
N TYR A 596 -9.29 -39.49 27.27
CA TYR A 596 -8.56 -40.36 26.35
C TYR A 596 -9.44 -41.42 25.67
N GLU A 597 -10.39 -42.02 26.38
CA GLU A 597 -11.26 -43.06 25.80
C GLU A 597 -12.10 -42.53 24.63
N GLU A 598 -12.68 -41.34 24.79
CA GLU A 598 -13.48 -40.68 23.74
C GLU A 598 -12.61 -40.28 22.55
N ALA A 599 -11.43 -39.71 22.83
CA ALA A 599 -10.46 -39.33 21.82
C ALA A 599 -10.01 -40.54 20.98
N VAL A 600 -9.62 -41.64 21.63
CA VAL A 600 -9.16 -42.87 20.97
C VAL A 600 -10.28 -43.54 20.17
N SER A 601 -11.52 -43.55 20.67
CA SER A 601 -12.67 -44.07 19.93
C SER A 601 -12.89 -43.33 18.60
N LEU A 602 -12.83 -42.00 18.63
CA LEU A 602 -12.93 -41.16 17.43
C LEU A 602 -11.74 -41.37 16.49
N LEU A 603 -10.54 -41.54 17.03
CA LEU A 603 -9.33 -41.80 16.24
C LEU A 603 -9.38 -43.14 15.51
N PHE A 604 -9.88 -44.21 16.14
CA PHE A 604 -10.06 -45.49 15.45
C PHE A 604 -11.02 -45.37 14.26
N LYS A 605 -12.12 -44.63 14.43
CA LYS A 605 -13.04 -44.34 13.33
C LYS A 605 -12.33 -43.54 12.22
N LEU A 606 -11.56 -42.53 12.61
CA LEU A 606 -10.85 -41.67 11.65
C LEU A 606 -9.74 -42.42 10.90
N ASP A 607 -9.03 -43.32 11.56
CA ASP A 607 -8.01 -44.17 10.94
C ASP A 607 -8.65 -45.20 9.99
N TYR A 608 -9.81 -45.74 10.35
CA TYR A 608 -10.57 -46.62 9.46
C TYR A 608 -11.05 -45.90 8.18
N GLU A 609 -11.50 -44.64 8.31
CA GLU A 609 -11.94 -43.82 7.18
C GLU A 609 -10.75 -43.29 6.34
N HIS A 610 -9.58 -43.12 6.96
CA HIS A 610 -8.37 -42.57 6.33
C HIS A 610 -7.12 -43.41 6.66
N PRO A 611 -7.05 -44.68 6.22
CA PRO A 611 -6.03 -45.62 6.65
C PRO A 611 -4.61 -45.27 6.19
N ASP A 612 -4.45 -44.42 5.18
CA ASP A 612 -3.16 -43.99 4.66
C ASP A 612 -2.66 -42.68 5.30
N ASP A 613 -3.45 -42.05 6.17
CA ASP A 613 -3.09 -40.76 6.73
C ASP A 613 -2.20 -40.90 7.98
N SER A 614 -0.91 -40.68 7.76
CA SER A 614 0.10 -40.75 8.82
C SER A 614 -0.16 -39.80 10.02
N ASN A 615 -0.82 -38.65 9.83
CA ASN A 615 -1.12 -37.74 10.94
C ASN A 615 -2.22 -38.31 11.84
N VAL A 616 -3.22 -38.99 11.28
CA VAL A 616 -4.23 -39.69 12.09
C VAL A 616 -3.60 -40.80 12.90
N LYS A 617 -2.72 -41.60 12.28
CA LYS A 617 -1.98 -42.67 12.96
C LYS A 617 -1.12 -42.15 14.10
N ARG A 618 -0.42 -41.03 13.91
CA ARG A 618 0.36 -40.37 14.98
C ARG A 618 -0.49 -39.96 16.16
N ILE A 619 -1.63 -39.29 15.90
CA ILE A 619 -2.52 -38.85 16.98
C ILE A 619 -3.16 -40.07 17.67
N LEU A 620 -3.48 -41.15 16.93
CA LEU A 620 -3.97 -42.41 17.49
C LEU A 620 -2.93 -43.08 18.40
N ALA A 621 -1.70 -43.26 17.92
CA ALA A 621 -0.61 -43.85 18.69
C ALA A 621 -0.34 -43.06 19.98
N TRP A 622 -0.32 -41.73 19.87
CA TRP A 622 -0.19 -40.84 21.02
C TRP A 622 -1.37 -40.96 22.00
N GLY A 623 -2.61 -40.99 21.50
CA GLY A 623 -3.79 -41.20 22.32
C GLY A 623 -3.78 -42.54 23.07
N LEU A 624 -3.34 -43.61 22.41
CA LEU A 624 -3.15 -44.93 23.02
C LEU A 624 -2.05 -44.91 24.09
N LEU A 625 -0.95 -44.20 23.83
CA LEU A 625 0.15 -44.02 24.79
C LEU A 625 -0.34 -43.30 26.05
N LEU A 626 -1.05 -42.18 25.89
CA LEU A 626 -1.63 -41.41 26.99
C LEU A 626 -2.64 -42.22 27.81
N GLN A 627 -3.34 -43.16 27.17
CA GLN A 627 -4.26 -44.09 27.83
C GLN A 627 -3.53 -45.23 28.56
N GLY A 628 -2.23 -45.42 28.33
CA GLY A 628 -1.44 -46.53 28.86
C GLY A 628 -1.67 -47.86 28.13
N ARG A 629 -2.25 -47.85 26.93
CA ARG A 629 -2.46 -49.06 26.11
C ARG A 629 -1.19 -49.43 25.32
N LEU A 630 -0.09 -49.66 26.05
CA LEU A 630 1.27 -49.74 25.51
C LEU A 630 1.45 -50.77 24.38
N SER A 631 0.83 -51.95 24.47
CA SER A 631 0.94 -52.97 23.41
C SER A 631 0.30 -52.52 22.08
N GLN A 632 -0.80 -51.75 22.14
CA GLN A 632 -1.41 -51.19 20.93
C GLN A 632 -0.59 -50.01 20.41
N THR A 633 -0.08 -49.18 21.31
CA THR A 633 0.83 -48.07 20.99
C THR A 633 2.08 -48.55 20.25
N GLU A 634 2.71 -49.62 20.72
CA GLU A 634 3.88 -50.25 20.10
C GLU A 634 3.59 -50.66 18.66
N THR A 635 2.47 -51.36 18.44
CA THR A 635 2.04 -51.77 17.09
C THR A 635 1.85 -50.58 16.15
N GLU A 636 1.28 -49.47 16.63
CA GLU A 636 1.07 -48.28 15.80
C GLU A 636 2.37 -47.52 15.50
N TYR A 637 3.29 -47.42 16.46
CA TYR A 637 4.60 -46.79 16.20
C TYR A 637 5.49 -47.64 15.29
N GLU A 638 5.44 -48.98 15.37
CA GLU A 638 6.12 -49.85 14.39
C GLU A 638 5.63 -49.59 12.96
N LYS A 639 4.32 -49.47 12.76
CA LYS A 639 3.74 -49.11 11.46
C LYS A 639 4.21 -47.73 11.01
N LEU A 640 4.21 -46.74 11.90
CA LEU A 640 4.66 -45.37 11.59
C LEU A 640 6.13 -45.34 11.18
N LEU A 641 7.02 -46.01 11.91
CA LEU A 641 8.45 -46.08 11.60
C LEU A 641 8.76 -46.84 10.30
N ALA A 642 7.87 -47.75 9.87
CA ALA A 642 7.97 -48.42 8.58
C ALA A 642 7.56 -47.53 7.38
N LEU A 643 6.91 -46.38 7.62
CA LEU A 643 6.51 -45.47 6.54
C LEU A 643 7.69 -44.67 6.01
N PRO A 644 7.78 -44.41 4.69
CA PRO A 644 8.77 -43.47 4.14
C PRO A 644 8.63 -42.04 4.67
N SER A 645 7.44 -41.69 5.20
CA SER A 645 7.09 -40.36 5.72
C SER A 645 7.21 -40.24 7.24
N HIS A 646 7.89 -41.17 7.92
CA HIS A 646 8.16 -41.04 9.35
C HIS A 646 9.00 -39.79 9.63
N SER A 647 8.81 -39.24 10.83
CA SER A 647 9.43 -38.00 11.31
C SER A 647 10.28 -38.30 12.53
N SER A 648 11.18 -37.38 12.90
CA SER A 648 11.99 -37.55 14.11
C SER A 648 11.10 -37.70 15.36
N ALA A 649 9.97 -36.99 15.43
CA ALA A 649 9.00 -37.12 16.51
C ALA A 649 8.40 -38.54 16.64
N ASP A 650 8.38 -39.33 15.57
CA ASP A 650 7.93 -40.73 15.65
C ASP A 650 8.94 -41.59 16.42
N TYR A 651 10.24 -41.35 16.26
CA TYR A 651 11.28 -41.99 17.08
C TYR A 651 11.19 -41.61 18.55
N LEU A 652 10.97 -40.33 18.85
CA LEU A 652 10.81 -39.85 20.23
C LEU A 652 9.64 -40.57 20.92
N ASN A 653 8.47 -40.57 20.30
CA ASN A 653 7.28 -41.14 20.92
C ASN A 653 7.29 -42.68 20.95
N ALA A 654 7.89 -43.33 19.95
CA ALA A 654 8.16 -44.77 20.00
C ALA A 654 9.13 -45.11 21.15
N GLY A 655 10.14 -44.25 21.37
CA GLY A 655 11.08 -44.35 22.48
C GLY A 655 10.37 -44.26 23.83
N TYR A 656 9.40 -43.35 23.98
CA TYR A 656 8.55 -43.29 25.18
C TYR A 656 7.80 -44.61 25.40
N CYS A 657 7.17 -45.16 24.34
CA CYS A 657 6.47 -46.44 24.44
C CYS A 657 7.39 -47.56 24.90
N GLN A 658 8.57 -47.73 24.27
CA GLN A 658 9.52 -48.77 24.62
C GLN A 658 10.10 -48.60 26.02
N TRP A 659 10.24 -47.35 26.47
CA TRP A 659 10.69 -47.10 27.83
C TRP A 659 9.62 -47.49 28.85
N PHE A 660 8.35 -47.15 28.59
CA PHE A 660 7.23 -47.46 29.49
C PHE A 660 6.93 -48.97 29.56
N THR A 661 7.27 -49.74 28.52
CA THR A 661 7.20 -51.21 28.52
C THR A 661 8.40 -51.88 29.18
N GLY A 662 9.46 -51.13 29.49
CA GLY A 662 10.68 -51.62 30.15
C GLY A 662 11.80 -52.05 29.19
N HIS A 663 11.64 -51.87 27.89
CA HIS A 663 12.65 -52.16 26.87
C HIS A 663 13.66 -51.00 26.74
N VAL A 664 14.42 -50.77 27.81
CA VAL A 664 15.34 -49.63 27.95
C VAL A 664 16.34 -49.53 26.80
N SER A 665 16.94 -50.64 26.36
CA SER A 665 17.92 -50.64 25.26
C SER A 665 17.33 -50.15 23.93
N GLU A 666 16.07 -50.50 23.65
CA GLU A 666 15.38 -50.07 22.44
C GLU A 666 14.96 -48.59 22.53
N ALA A 667 14.50 -48.16 23.70
CA ALA A 667 14.22 -46.75 23.97
C ALA A 667 15.47 -45.86 23.75
N VAL A 668 16.63 -46.27 24.27
CA VAL A 668 17.92 -45.59 24.02
C VAL A 668 18.23 -45.53 22.53
N ASN A 669 17.94 -46.60 21.78
CA ASN A 669 18.16 -46.60 20.34
C ASN A 669 17.27 -45.57 19.63
N LEU A 670 15.98 -45.56 19.93
CA LEU A 670 15.00 -44.67 19.33
C LEU A 670 15.28 -43.20 19.68
N PHE A 671 15.63 -42.89 20.93
CA PHE A 671 16.01 -41.53 21.32
C PHE A 671 17.29 -41.05 20.63
N ALA A 672 18.29 -41.93 20.43
CA ALA A 672 19.48 -41.58 19.68
C ALA A 672 19.17 -41.28 18.20
N GLU A 673 18.26 -42.03 17.58
CA GLU A 673 17.77 -41.73 16.22
C GLU A 673 17.00 -40.40 16.16
N PHE A 674 16.16 -40.10 17.17
CA PHE A 674 15.48 -38.80 17.28
C PHE A 674 16.49 -37.64 17.31
N VAL A 675 17.52 -37.71 18.15
CA VAL A 675 18.55 -36.66 18.24
C VAL A 675 19.32 -36.54 16.92
N THR A 676 19.69 -37.66 16.31
CA THR A 676 20.46 -37.68 15.05
C THR A 676 19.67 -37.09 13.90
N THR A 677 18.41 -37.52 13.72
CA THR A 677 17.54 -37.08 12.61
C THR A 677 17.06 -35.63 12.78
N SER A 678 16.76 -35.20 14.00
CA SER A 678 16.35 -33.81 14.27
C SER A 678 17.49 -32.82 13.98
N ASN A 679 18.71 -33.15 14.38
CA ASN A 679 19.88 -32.30 14.14
C ASN A 679 20.30 -32.25 12.65
N GLN A 680 20.05 -33.32 11.88
CA GLN A 680 20.29 -33.32 10.43
C GLN A 680 19.29 -32.43 9.68
N ALA A 681 18.04 -32.37 10.13
CA ALA A 681 16.99 -31.55 9.52
C ALA A 681 17.18 -30.04 9.76
N GLU A 682 17.79 -29.64 10.89
CA GLU A 682 17.91 -28.24 11.31
C GLU A 682 19.24 -27.54 10.97
N ASN A 683 20.23 -28.26 10.40
CA ASN A 683 21.52 -27.70 9.96
C ASN A 683 21.43 -26.55 8.93
N ASN A 684 20.22 -26.15 8.52
CA ASN A 684 20.01 -24.96 7.72
C ASN A 684 19.55 -23.71 8.50
N HIS A 685 18.87 -23.76 9.67
CA HIS A 685 18.32 -22.53 10.30
C HIS A 685 18.07 -22.48 11.85
N GLY A 686 18.58 -23.39 12.71
CA GLY A 686 18.18 -23.40 14.14
C GLY A 686 19.19 -23.86 15.20
N THR A 687 18.84 -23.66 16.49
CA THR A 687 19.49 -24.22 17.70
C THR A 687 19.14 -25.70 17.87
N PRO A 688 20.09 -26.60 18.23
CA PRO A 688 19.83 -28.03 18.35
C PRO A 688 18.68 -28.36 19.31
N ILE A 689 17.74 -29.20 18.88
CA ILE A 689 16.68 -29.73 19.76
C ILE A 689 17.32 -30.66 20.80
N MET A 690 17.14 -30.33 22.08
CA MET A 690 17.65 -31.13 23.19
C MET A 690 16.59 -32.14 23.64
N LEU A 691 16.95 -33.42 23.72
CA LEU A 691 16.06 -34.49 24.23
C LEU A 691 15.54 -34.17 25.64
N LYS A 692 16.36 -33.50 26.44
CA LYS A 692 15.99 -33.02 27.78
C LYS A 692 14.76 -32.10 27.75
N ASP A 693 14.69 -31.18 26.80
CA ASP A 693 13.59 -30.22 26.73
C ASP A 693 12.27 -30.92 26.39
N GLU A 694 12.31 -31.98 25.57
CA GLU A 694 11.13 -32.81 25.28
C GLU A 694 10.70 -33.63 26.51
N PHE A 695 11.65 -34.20 27.25
CA PHE A 695 11.33 -34.89 28.51
C PHE A 695 10.67 -33.96 29.54
N GLU A 696 11.13 -32.71 29.62
CA GLU A 696 10.54 -31.70 30.51
C GLU A 696 9.10 -31.35 30.13
N LYS A 697 8.78 -31.24 28.83
CA LYS A 697 7.42 -31.00 28.34
C LYS A 697 6.45 -32.13 28.72
N ASP A 698 6.92 -33.38 28.69
CA ASP A 698 6.10 -34.57 28.93
C ASP A 698 6.27 -35.18 30.34
N ASN A 699 6.89 -34.46 31.28
CA ASN A 699 7.18 -34.93 32.65
C ASN A 699 5.94 -35.51 33.37
N THR A 700 4.74 -34.95 33.13
CA THR A 700 3.50 -35.48 33.70
C THR A 700 3.18 -36.89 33.22
N LEU A 701 3.48 -37.22 31.96
CA LEU A 701 3.33 -38.55 31.39
C LEU A 701 4.35 -39.52 32.00
N PHE A 702 5.62 -39.11 32.09
CA PHE A 702 6.68 -39.92 32.72
C PHE A 702 6.33 -40.31 34.16
N ARG A 703 5.87 -39.34 34.96
CA ARG A 703 5.47 -39.58 36.35
C ARG A 703 4.31 -40.57 36.47
N ARG A 704 3.34 -40.57 35.53
CA ARG A 704 2.24 -41.55 35.50
C ARG A 704 2.73 -42.98 35.26
N HIS A 705 3.82 -43.14 34.52
CA HIS A 705 4.48 -44.42 34.28
C HIS A 705 5.56 -44.76 35.32
N GLY A 706 5.66 -43.98 36.41
CA GLY A 706 6.58 -44.26 37.51
C GLY A 706 8.05 -43.91 37.23
N ILE A 707 8.32 -43.14 36.17
CA ILE A 707 9.66 -42.69 35.80
C ILE A 707 9.99 -41.43 36.60
N THR A 708 11.13 -41.46 37.30
CA THR A 708 11.61 -40.36 38.12
C THR A 708 12.51 -39.40 37.34
N GLU A 709 12.76 -38.21 37.89
CA GLU A 709 13.76 -37.28 37.33
C GLU A 709 15.16 -37.88 37.27
N THR A 710 15.49 -38.80 38.20
CA THR A 710 16.75 -39.55 38.15
C THR A 710 16.76 -40.50 36.96
N ASP A 711 15.67 -41.21 36.69
CA ASP A 711 15.57 -42.11 35.53
C ASP A 711 15.66 -41.34 34.21
N MET A 712 15.07 -40.15 34.13
CA MET A 712 15.23 -39.24 32.99
C MET A 712 16.67 -38.82 32.77
N GLN A 713 17.38 -38.40 33.82
CA GLN A 713 18.79 -38.05 33.69
C GLN A 713 19.65 -39.25 33.25
N LEU A 714 19.41 -40.43 33.83
CA LEU A 714 20.13 -41.65 33.44
C LEU A 714 19.84 -42.04 31.99
N MET A 715 18.61 -41.85 31.50
CA MET A 715 18.27 -42.09 30.10
C MET A 715 19.00 -41.13 29.17
N LEU A 716 19.08 -39.83 29.53
CA LEU A 716 19.87 -38.85 28.76
C LEU A 716 21.35 -39.29 28.68
N ASP A 717 21.96 -39.67 29.81
CA ASP A 717 23.34 -40.12 29.85
C ASP A 717 23.57 -41.37 28.99
N LEU A 718 22.61 -42.33 28.97
CA LEU A 718 22.67 -43.53 28.13
C LEU A 718 22.59 -43.20 26.63
N VAL A 719 21.73 -42.25 26.25
CA VAL A 719 21.61 -41.79 24.86
C VAL A 719 22.88 -41.09 24.42
N ASP A 720 23.44 -40.20 25.25
CA ASP A 720 24.71 -39.52 24.96
C ASP A 720 25.85 -40.51 24.78
N LEU A 721 26.02 -41.47 25.70
CA LEU A 721 27.04 -42.53 25.58
C LEU A 721 26.91 -43.31 24.27
N LYS A 722 25.68 -43.59 23.84
CA LYS A 722 25.43 -44.26 22.56
C LYS A 722 25.86 -43.39 21.39
N LEU A 723 25.47 -42.11 21.37
CA LEU A 723 25.83 -41.18 20.30
C LEU A 723 27.35 -41.02 20.17
N PHE A 724 28.08 -40.95 21.30
CA PHE A 724 29.55 -40.91 21.32
C PHE A 724 30.22 -42.22 20.88
N SER A 725 29.56 -43.37 21.05
CA SER A 725 30.08 -44.67 20.59
C SER A 725 29.86 -44.92 19.09
N ALA A 726 28.96 -44.15 18.46
CA ALA A 726 28.61 -44.25 17.05
C ALA A 726 29.31 -43.20 16.16
N SER A 727 29.88 -42.15 16.77
CA SER A 727 30.79 -41.17 16.14
C SER A 727 32.23 -41.67 16.09
#